data_AF-A0A950XQG5-F1
#
_entry.id   AF-A0A950XQG5-F1
#
_cell.length_a   1.000
_cell.length_b   1.000
_cell.length_c   1.000
_cell.angle_alpha   90.00
_cell.angle_beta   90.00
_cell.angle_gamma   90.00
#
_symmetry.space_group_name_H-M   'P 1'
#
loop_
_entity.id
_entity.type
_entity.pdbx_description
1 polymer ?
#
loop_
_entity_poly.entity_id
_entity_poly.type
_entity_poly.pdbx_seq_one_letter_code
_entity_poly.pdbx_strand_id
1 'polypeptide(L)'
;MSTRVLQAARSAVLAMALAALVGTTSGQEKPGVKALTLTPMDYIEIRQLVNRYAFALDTGSNNGYDYGDLFAADGEFMRPYAKGREQLAALARGPRLGPDNTVQYVMNHVIEPTPDGAIGKAYVIEFNWDIVPAQATGGTGGGAGTGPANGWDLVGRKAGELARTGGHYEDVYVKTPVGWRFKKRDFIPSTSGAEPAPLAPPSIPANATPIDTRAPLAPAANFVAPTQQSSLSATDYLEIAQLVASYGHALDSGYGKGENGEAYAGLYTADASFAGATGHDQLVRLGQIQPRGPDFVRHYLTNHVIEPMPGGAKGKEYLAVIDNGVNGKASSLFLGGHYEDTYVKTPQGWRIKTRRLFPPRSGPQDQTAATQPATSAAQVAGTAAVAARPAGDHLTAGDHLASSLSAGDTIEIQQLIARSAYALDSAADRGAAYAQLFTADGAFITKTALPAEIKGRAQLAAFAVGDLTHRGPAFVREYLTNYIIQPSRGAATGRVYVVWIEVGENGNAGAIQGGGHYEDEYVKTRDGWRIAKRTFVPSRLGPRDIYDVDRTRSGGAPAPRAQESNSVMTRPLELTALDYLQIQQLVAKYAQYIDTCSSNGYDYADLFAEDGFFAPFQNGKLGPKAQGREALARVSGGGPDGCTSAGWIRQGVHHIYVNHIIEPAPEGAKGQVNMLMIGLGGDKNKIEHDGYYEDTYVKTLAGWKFKSRIHHATYDPAQK
;
A
#
# COMPACT_ATOMS: atom_id res chain seq x y z
N MET A 1 49.36 69.06 -20.81
CA MET A 1 49.90 69.29 -19.45
C MET A 1 48.73 69.24 -18.48
N SER A 2 48.48 68.07 -17.90
CA SER A 2 48.65 67.86 -16.45
C SER A 2 47.67 68.71 -15.65
N THR A 3 46.41 68.29 -15.49
CA THR A 3 46.02 67.39 -14.37
C THR A 3 44.81 66.51 -14.73
N ARG A 4 45.02 65.48 -15.57
CA ARG A 4 44.07 64.38 -15.83
C ARG A 4 44.67 63.00 -15.51
N VAL A 5 45.43 62.89 -14.42
CA VAL A 5 46.22 61.68 -14.07
C VAL A 5 45.93 61.11 -12.66
N LEU A 6 45.03 61.68 -11.86
CA LEU A 6 44.76 61.16 -10.49
C LEU A 6 43.35 60.62 -10.22
N GLN A 7 42.55 60.40 -11.26
CA GLN A 7 41.19 59.84 -11.12
C GLN A 7 40.93 58.61 -12.01
N ALA A 8 41.99 57.93 -12.46
CA ALA A 8 41.95 56.72 -13.28
C ALA A 8 42.55 55.47 -12.60
N ALA A 9 43.02 55.57 -11.35
CA ALA A 9 43.71 54.47 -10.65
C ALA A 9 42.86 53.69 -9.62
N ARG A 10 41.56 54.00 -9.46
CA ARG A 10 40.65 53.23 -8.58
C ARG A 10 39.57 52.43 -9.31
N SER A 11 39.48 52.55 -10.63
CA SER A 11 38.47 51.82 -11.44
C SER A 11 39.07 50.71 -12.33
N ALA A 12 40.39 50.47 -12.26
CA ALA A 12 41.07 49.46 -13.09
C ALA A 12 41.50 48.19 -12.33
N VAL A 13 41.35 48.12 -10.99
CA VAL A 13 41.61 46.89 -10.21
C VAL A 13 40.35 46.05 -10.01
N LEU A 14 39.15 46.64 -10.20
CA LEU A 14 37.88 45.92 -10.05
C LEU A 14 37.36 45.28 -11.35
N ALA A 15 37.95 45.59 -12.50
CA ALA A 15 37.53 45.08 -13.82
C ALA A 15 38.42 43.95 -14.38
N MET A 16 39.56 43.62 -13.75
CA MET A 16 40.36 42.43 -14.08
C MET A 16 40.18 41.24 -13.12
N ALA A 17 39.32 41.37 -12.11
CA ALA A 17 38.94 40.24 -11.23
C ALA A 17 37.63 39.54 -11.68
N LEU A 18 36.94 40.07 -12.70
CA LEU A 18 35.65 39.52 -13.18
C LEU A 18 35.71 38.92 -14.60
N ALA A 19 36.90 38.81 -15.21
CA ALA A 19 37.08 38.23 -16.55
C ALA A 19 38.07 37.04 -16.59
N ALA A 20 38.41 36.45 -15.44
CA ALA A 20 39.25 35.25 -15.33
C ALA A 20 38.51 34.05 -14.69
N LEU A 21 37.17 34.02 -14.78
CA LEU A 21 36.34 32.86 -14.40
C LEU A 21 35.46 32.35 -15.56
N VAL A 22 35.91 32.56 -16.81
CA VAL A 22 35.47 31.79 -17.98
C VAL A 22 36.70 31.04 -18.49
N GLY A 23 37.26 30.19 -17.64
CA GLY A 23 38.22 29.18 -18.03
C GLY A 23 37.45 27.94 -18.45
N THR A 24 37.52 27.62 -19.74
CA THR A 24 37.14 26.32 -20.29
C THR A 24 37.75 25.20 -19.45
N THR A 25 36.95 24.55 -18.61
CA THR A 25 37.33 23.27 -18.02
C THR A 25 37.23 22.22 -19.11
N SER A 26 38.31 22.07 -19.87
CA SER A 26 38.62 20.81 -20.55
C SER A 26 38.55 19.71 -19.50
N GLY A 27 37.56 18.84 -19.64
CA GLY A 27 37.32 17.73 -18.72
C GLY A 27 38.54 16.81 -18.64
N GLN A 28 39.27 16.89 -17.53
CA GLN A 28 39.72 15.66 -16.90
C GLN A 28 38.57 15.18 -16.02
N GLU A 29 37.78 14.27 -16.56
CA GLU A 29 36.91 13.42 -15.74
C GLU A 29 37.79 12.77 -14.67
N LYS A 30 37.66 13.25 -13.42
CA LYS A 30 37.91 12.36 -12.29
C LYS A 30 37.06 11.11 -12.56
N PRO A 31 37.59 9.88 -12.39
CA PRO A 31 36.79 8.68 -12.53
C PRO A 31 35.55 8.89 -11.67
N GLY A 32 34.39 9.05 -12.30
CA GLY A 32 33.15 9.31 -11.60
C GLY A 32 32.96 8.13 -10.66
N VAL A 33 33.07 8.37 -9.35
CA VAL A 33 32.72 7.36 -8.36
C VAL A 33 31.26 7.05 -8.64
N LYS A 34 31.02 5.89 -9.26
CA LYS A 34 29.69 5.46 -9.68
C LYS A 34 28.84 5.46 -8.43
N ALA A 35 27.78 6.26 -8.39
CA ALA A 35 26.86 6.28 -7.25
C ALA A 35 26.47 4.84 -6.93
N LEU A 36 26.53 4.47 -5.64
CA LEU A 36 26.12 3.15 -5.20
C LEU A 36 24.70 2.90 -5.71
N THR A 37 24.51 1.85 -6.50
CA THR A 37 23.15 1.48 -6.95
C THR A 37 22.50 0.67 -5.85
N LEU A 38 21.51 1.24 -5.16
CA LEU A 38 20.73 0.54 -4.14
C LEU A 38 19.92 -0.60 -4.78
N THR A 39 20.03 -1.79 -4.21
CA THR A 39 19.19 -2.92 -4.58
C THR A 39 17.79 -2.77 -3.98
N PRO A 40 16.79 -3.54 -4.46
CA PRO A 40 15.48 -3.60 -3.81
C PRO A 40 15.56 -3.89 -2.31
N MET A 41 16.46 -4.79 -1.90
CA MET A 41 16.63 -5.14 -0.50
C MET A 41 17.23 -3.98 0.32
N ASP A 42 18.11 -3.17 -0.26
CA ASP A 42 18.64 -1.99 0.43
C ASP A 42 17.54 -0.98 0.79
N TYR A 43 16.62 -0.71 -0.14
CA TYR A 43 15.46 0.15 0.14
C TYR A 43 14.57 -0.44 1.24
N ILE A 44 14.36 -1.76 1.23
CA ILE A 44 13.57 -2.44 2.24
C ILE A 44 14.25 -2.33 3.61
N GLU A 45 15.55 -2.62 3.69
CA GLU A 45 16.33 -2.53 4.93
C GLU A 45 16.34 -1.12 5.51
N ILE A 46 16.50 -0.09 4.67
CA ILE A 46 16.47 1.31 5.11
C ILE A 46 15.09 1.70 5.65
N ARG A 47 13.99 1.27 5.01
CA ARG A 47 12.63 1.49 5.55
C ARG A 47 12.40 0.74 6.84
N GLN A 48 12.87 -0.50 6.92
CA GLN A 48 12.78 -1.32 8.13
C GLN A 48 13.58 -0.70 9.29
N LEU A 49 14.72 -0.06 9.01
CA LEU A 49 15.49 0.75 9.97
C LEU A 49 14.67 1.94 10.49
N VAL A 50 14.05 2.71 9.59
CA VAL A 50 13.20 3.86 9.95
C VAL A 50 11.93 3.45 10.70
N ASN A 51 11.32 2.32 10.36
CA ASN A 51 10.16 1.81 11.09
C ASN A 51 10.55 1.36 12.50
N ARG A 52 11.66 0.63 12.66
CA ARG A 52 12.19 0.21 13.98
C ARG A 52 12.56 1.38 14.87
N TYR A 53 13.04 2.47 14.29
CA TYR A 53 13.33 3.71 15.03
C TYR A 53 12.15 4.19 15.85
N ALA A 54 10.95 4.24 15.25
CA ALA A 54 9.75 4.70 15.94
C ALA A 54 9.39 3.78 17.13
N PHE A 55 9.38 2.46 16.94
CA PHE A 55 9.13 1.53 18.05
C PHE A 55 10.16 1.65 19.16
N ALA A 56 11.45 1.70 18.82
CA ALA A 56 12.51 1.76 19.81
C ALA A 56 12.45 3.06 20.64
N LEU A 57 12.10 4.18 19.98
CA LEU A 57 11.89 5.46 20.64
C LEU A 57 10.65 5.45 21.54
N ASP A 58 9.52 4.98 21.03
CA ASP A 58 8.23 5.04 21.73
C ASP A 58 8.14 4.03 22.90
N THR A 59 8.77 2.86 22.75
CA THR A 59 8.70 1.81 23.76
C THR A 59 9.79 1.91 24.82
N GLY A 60 10.89 2.62 24.54
CA GLY A 60 12.07 2.63 25.41
C GLY A 60 12.67 1.25 25.62
N SER A 61 12.48 0.33 24.68
CA SER A 61 12.86 -1.08 24.82
C SER A 61 14.35 -1.23 25.15
N ASN A 62 14.65 -2.23 26.00
CA ASN A 62 15.99 -2.47 26.50
C ASN A 62 16.63 -1.20 27.11
N ASN A 63 15.87 -0.43 27.89
CA ASN A 63 16.30 0.83 28.50
C ASN A 63 16.85 1.85 27.47
N GLY A 64 16.19 1.91 26.31
CA GLY A 64 16.55 2.76 25.17
C GLY A 64 17.72 2.25 24.33
N TYR A 65 18.37 1.13 24.68
CA TYR A 65 19.52 0.67 23.92
C TYR A 65 19.18 0.17 22.52
N ASP A 66 17.99 -0.37 22.33
CA ASP A 66 17.55 -0.78 21.00
C ASP A 66 17.45 0.43 20.06
N TYR A 67 17.13 1.62 20.58
CA TYR A 67 17.15 2.87 19.83
C TYR A 67 18.58 3.30 19.48
N GLY A 68 19.49 3.28 20.46
CA GLY A 68 20.90 3.61 20.25
C GLY A 68 21.58 2.71 19.22
N ASP A 69 21.21 1.43 19.16
CA ASP A 69 21.80 0.43 18.28
C ASP A 69 21.37 0.54 16.80
N LEU A 70 20.39 1.40 16.49
CA LEU A 70 20.00 1.74 15.11
C LEU A 70 20.96 2.74 14.44
N PHE A 71 21.80 3.40 15.22
CA PHE A 71 22.81 4.33 14.72
C PHE A 71 24.14 3.61 14.45
N ALA A 72 24.93 4.15 13.53
CA ALA A 72 26.31 3.74 13.38
C ALA A 72 27.10 4.09 14.66
N ALA A 73 28.26 3.48 14.87
CA ALA A 73 29.10 3.75 16.03
C ALA A 73 29.44 5.25 16.18
N ASP A 74 29.54 5.95 15.06
CA ASP A 74 29.78 7.38 14.94
C ASP A 74 28.54 8.15 14.42
N GLY A 75 27.36 7.57 14.61
CA GLY A 75 26.07 8.13 14.22
C GLY A 75 25.57 9.19 15.19
N GLU A 76 24.79 10.15 14.66
CA GLU A 76 24.35 11.34 15.38
C GLU A 76 22.86 11.60 15.18
N PHE A 77 22.18 11.99 16.25
CA PHE A 77 20.86 12.62 16.21
C PHE A 77 21.04 14.11 16.49
N MET A 78 20.41 14.99 15.71
CA MET A 78 20.77 16.41 15.75
C MET A 78 19.90 17.27 16.67
N ARG A 79 18.63 16.87 16.90
CA ARG A 79 17.63 17.72 17.58
C ARG A 79 16.72 16.92 18.53
N PRO A 80 17.05 16.84 19.84
CA PRO A 80 18.26 17.38 20.48
C PRO A 80 19.54 16.65 20.05
N TYR A 81 20.69 17.32 20.13
CA TYR A 81 21.95 16.70 19.75
C TYR A 81 22.31 15.54 20.68
N ALA A 82 22.56 14.36 20.11
CA ALA A 82 23.04 13.19 20.82
C ALA A 82 23.99 12.39 19.92
N LYS A 83 25.11 11.93 20.49
CA LYS A 83 26.10 11.12 19.79
C LYS A 83 26.58 9.99 20.68
N GLY A 84 26.76 8.82 20.06
CA GLY A 84 27.19 7.62 20.75
C GLY A 84 26.05 6.93 21.50
N ARG A 85 26.22 5.62 21.68
CA ARG A 85 25.18 4.68 22.11
C ARG A 85 24.40 5.12 23.35
N GLU A 86 25.08 5.60 24.38
CA GLU A 86 24.43 6.01 25.64
C GLU A 86 23.58 7.27 25.53
N GLN A 87 24.10 8.32 24.87
CA GLN A 87 23.35 9.56 24.70
C GLN A 87 22.12 9.33 23.83
N LEU A 88 22.27 8.54 22.77
CA LEU A 88 21.17 8.13 21.92
C LEU A 88 20.15 7.32 22.71
N ALA A 89 20.58 6.29 23.46
CA ALA A 89 19.69 5.50 24.29
C ALA A 89 18.92 6.35 25.31
N ALA A 90 19.55 7.38 25.89
CA ALA A 90 18.92 8.29 26.83
C ALA A 90 17.75 9.10 26.22
N LEU A 91 17.75 9.35 24.90
CA LEU A 91 16.61 10.00 24.23
C LEU A 91 15.35 9.13 24.25
N ALA A 92 15.53 7.81 24.23
CA ALA A 92 14.48 6.82 24.37
C ALA A 92 14.25 6.39 25.83
N ARG A 93 14.63 7.23 26.80
CA ARG A 93 14.30 7.05 28.22
C ARG A 93 13.36 8.19 28.63
N GLY A 94 12.13 7.86 29.00
CA GLY A 94 11.11 8.87 29.32
C GLY A 94 9.96 8.29 30.14
N PRO A 95 9.23 9.14 30.89
CA PRO A 95 8.18 8.71 31.82
C PRO A 95 6.88 8.26 31.12
N ARG A 96 6.75 8.48 29.81
CA ARG A 96 5.56 8.11 29.00
C ARG A 96 5.83 6.96 28.02
N LEU A 97 6.89 6.19 28.23
CA LEU A 97 7.27 5.07 27.36
C LEU A 97 6.67 3.75 27.87
N GLY A 98 6.47 2.80 26.96
CA GLY A 98 5.99 1.46 27.27
C GLY A 98 5.75 0.63 26.00
N PRO A 99 5.61 -0.71 26.11
CA PRO A 99 5.44 -1.57 24.94
C PRO A 99 4.19 -1.23 24.12
N ASP A 100 3.17 -0.66 24.77
CA ASP A 100 1.91 -0.23 24.17
C ASP A 100 1.93 1.23 23.69
N ASN A 101 3.04 1.96 23.86
CA ASN A 101 3.13 3.37 23.47
C ASN A 101 3.36 3.51 21.95
N THR A 102 2.58 4.38 21.31
CA THR A 102 2.67 4.64 19.86
C THR A 102 2.43 6.12 19.59
N VAL A 103 3.50 6.85 19.34
CA VAL A 103 3.48 8.31 19.19
C VAL A 103 4.03 8.71 17.84
N GLN A 104 5.09 8.08 17.35
CA GLN A 104 5.82 8.50 16.15
C GLN A 104 5.28 7.81 14.89
N TYR A 105 4.35 8.44 14.17
CA TYR A 105 3.79 7.88 12.92
C TYR A 105 4.59 8.41 11.73
N VAL A 106 5.38 7.54 11.09
CA VAL A 106 6.31 7.90 10.01
C VAL A 106 5.73 7.49 8.67
N MET A 107 5.73 8.39 7.68
CA MET A 107 5.17 8.17 6.34
C MET A 107 6.05 8.79 5.25
N ASN A 108 5.69 8.61 3.97
CA ASN A 108 6.33 9.28 2.83
C ASN A 108 7.87 9.18 2.78
N HIS A 109 8.42 7.98 2.99
CA HIS A 109 9.87 7.79 3.05
C HIS A 109 10.51 7.78 1.65
N VAL A 110 11.15 8.91 1.29
CA VAL A 110 12.01 9.02 0.11
C VAL A 110 13.43 8.61 0.48
N ILE A 111 14.05 7.79 -0.36
CA ILE A 111 15.41 7.28 -0.22
C ILE A 111 16.13 7.53 -1.55
N GLU A 112 17.33 8.11 -1.48
CA GLU A 112 18.14 8.39 -2.66
C GLU A 112 19.56 7.83 -2.48
N PRO A 113 20.11 7.12 -3.49
CA PRO A 113 21.48 6.64 -3.45
C PRO A 113 22.49 7.79 -3.43
N THR A 114 23.58 7.62 -2.68
CA THR A 114 24.78 8.46 -2.75
C THR A 114 26.00 7.60 -3.04
N PRO A 115 27.17 8.17 -3.40
CA PRO A 115 28.40 7.39 -3.59
C PRO A 115 28.78 6.52 -2.37
N ASP A 116 28.55 7.03 -1.16
CA ASP A 116 29.01 6.40 0.10
C ASP A 116 27.87 5.77 0.92
N GLY A 117 26.63 5.75 0.41
CA GLY A 117 25.47 5.24 1.12
C GLY A 117 24.14 5.69 0.52
N ALA A 118 23.26 6.21 1.36
CA ALA A 118 21.98 6.76 0.95
C ALA A 118 21.60 7.97 1.81
N ILE A 119 20.75 8.83 1.28
CA ILE A 119 20.06 9.89 2.04
C ILE A 119 18.56 9.61 2.02
N GLY A 120 17.84 10.15 3.00
CA GLY A 120 16.39 10.02 3.01
C GLY A 120 15.66 11.17 3.66
N LYS A 121 14.38 11.25 3.33
CA LYS A 121 13.41 12.16 3.94
C LYS A 121 12.18 11.37 4.32
N ALA A 122 11.74 11.46 5.56
CA ALA A 122 10.57 10.74 6.05
C ALA A 122 9.66 11.66 6.85
N TYR A 123 8.40 11.78 6.44
CA TYR A 123 7.42 12.60 7.17
C TYR A 123 7.13 11.94 8.51
N VAL A 124 6.89 12.76 9.52
CA VAL A 124 6.47 12.29 10.84
C VAL A 124 5.34 13.16 11.36
N ILE A 125 4.37 12.49 11.97
CA ILE A 125 3.34 13.12 12.77
C ILE A 125 3.26 12.42 14.10
N GLU A 126 3.03 13.20 15.16
CA GLU A 126 2.88 12.66 16.50
C GLU A 126 1.40 12.65 16.89
N PHE A 127 0.90 11.48 17.29
CA PHE A 127 -0.41 11.34 17.92
C PHE A 127 -0.22 10.96 19.38
N ASN A 128 -0.75 11.79 20.28
CA ASN A 128 -0.80 11.45 21.70
C ASN A 128 -2.11 10.73 21.99
N TRP A 129 -2.06 9.69 22.82
CA TRP A 129 -3.24 8.93 23.23
C TRP A 129 -3.44 9.07 24.74
N ASP A 130 -4.41 9.89 25.12
CA ASP A 130 -4.85 10.11 26.51
C ASP A 130 -5.81 9.00 26.93
N ILE A 131 -5.27 7.81 27.20
CA ILE A 131 -6.01 6.80 27.96
C ILE A 131 -5.76 7.07 29.44
N VAL A 132 -6.61 7.89 30.07
CA VAL A 132 -6.63 8.02 31.53
C VAL A 132 -6.82 6.61 32.11
N PRO A 133 -5.90 6.10 32.95
CA PRO A 133 -6.14 4.86 33.68
C PRO A 133 -7.42 5.08 34.47
N ALA A 134 -8.40 4.17 34.36
CA ALA A 134 -9.66 4.30 35.08
C ALA A 134 -9.35 4.62 36.56
N GLN A 135 -9.59 5.86 36.98
CA GLN A 135 -9.45 6.21 38.38
C GLN A 135 -10.44 5.33 39.12
N ALA A 136 -9.92 4.54 40.05
CA ALA A 136 -10.70 3.98 41.13
C ALA A 136 -11.22 5.16 41.97
N THR A 137 -12.25 5.87 41.48
CA THR A 137 -12.94 6.88 42.28
C THR A 137 -13.79 6.13 43.29
N GLY A 138 -13.18 5.84 44.44
CA GLY A 138 -13.89 5.61 45.68
C GLY A 138 -14.66 6.87 46.07
N GLY A 139 -15.81 7.08 45.45
CA GLY A 139 -16.74 8.17 45.72
C GLY A 139 -18.15 7.62 45.83
N THR A 140 -18.70 7.63 47.03
CA THR A 140 -20.05 7.18 47.37
C THR A 140 -21.10 8.05 46.67
N GLY A 141 -21.59 7.60 45.52
CA GLY A 141 -22.71 8.23 44.81
C GLY A 141 -23.43 7.17 43.97
N GLY A 142 -24.62 6.78 44.40
CA GLY A 142 -25.36 5.64 43.87
C GLY A 142 -25.72 5.77 42.39
N GLY A 143 -25.25 4.81 41.60
CA GLY A 143 -25.66 4.54 40.23
C GLY A 143 -25.00 3.25 39.78
N ALA A 144 -25.73 2.15 39.82
CA ALA A 144 -25.26 0.85 39.33
C ALA A 144 -24.93 0.95 37.83
N GLY A 145 -23.67 0.69 37.47
CA GLY A 145 -23.20 0.69 36.09
C GLY A 145 -21.84 0.01 36.00
N THR A 146 -21.85 -1.20 35.45
CA THR A 146 -20.75 -2.13 35.22
C THR A 146 -19.48 -1.50 34.64
N GLY A 147 -18.32 -1.84 35.17
CA GLY A 147 -17.04 -1.65 34.47
C GLY A 147 -17.02 -2.39 33.12
N PRO A 148 -16.06 -2.07 32.22
CA PRO A 148 -16.05 -2.61 30.86
C PRO A 148 -15.99 -4.14 30.87
N ALA A 149 -16.94 -4.77 30.18
CA ALA A 149 -17.17 -6.20 30.11
C ALA A 149 -16.30 -6.89 29.04
N ASN A 150 -15.73 -6.17 28.06
CA ASN A 150 -14.73 -6.71 27.13
C ASN A 150 -13.83 -5.61 26.51
N GLY A 151 -12.78 -6.01 25.78
CA GLY A 151 -11.81 -5.11 25.15
C GLY A 151 -12.38 -4.12 24.12
N TRP A 152 -13.63 -4.29 23.69
CA TRP A 152 -14.34 -3.33 22.83
C TRP A 152 -14.91 -2.14 23.60
N ASP A 153 -15.07 -2.21 24.91
CA ASP A 153 -15.59 -1.09 25.71
C ASP A 153 -14.56 0.05 25.90
N LEU A 154 -13.29 -0.21 25.54
CA LEU A 154 -12.24 0.80 25.39
C LEU A 154 -12.23 1.42 23.97
N VAL A 155 -12.76 0.70 22.98
CA VAL A 155 -12.94 1.16 21.60
C VAL A 155 -14.14 2.12 21.58
N GLY A 156 -13.89 3.41 21.37
CA GLY A 156 -14.95 4.43 21.33
C GLY A 156 -14.84 5.55 22.36
N ARG A 157 -13.77 5.60 23.16
CA ARG A 157 -13.42 6.83 23.89
C ARG A 157 -12.63 7.73 22.95
N LYS A 158 -13.08 8.98 22.76
CA LYS A 158 -12.36 10.02 22.03
C LYS A 158 -11.06 10.30 22.79
N ALA A 159 -9.96 9.65 22.40
CA ALA A 159 -8.78 9.50 23.26
C ALA A 159 -7.45 9.85 22.56
N GLY A 160 -7.50 10.36 21.33
CA GLY A 160 -6.31 10.84 20.62
C GLY A 160 -6.32 12.35 20.44
N GLU A 161 -5.17 12.99 20.64
CA GLU A 161 -4.92 14.36 20.20
C GLU A 161 -3.75 14.39 19.22
N LEU A 162 -3.82 15.32 18.26
CA LEU A 162 -2.69 15.60 17.42
C LEU A 162 -1.66 16.39 18.26
N ALA A 163 -0.44 15.88 18.36
CA ALA A 163 0.61 16.62 19.02
C ALA A 163 0.90 17.91 18.25
N ARG A 164 1.39 18.93 18.95
CA ARG A 164 1.81 20.19 18.32
C ARG A 164 3.12 20.06 17.54
N THR A 165 3.69 18.87 17.50
CA THR A 165 4.98 18.52 16.93
C THR A 165 4.78 17.55 15.76
N GLY A 166 5.39 17.90 14.63
CA GLY A 166 5.33 17.15 13.38
C GLY A 166 6.24 17.83 12.36
N GLY A 167 6.52 17.14 11.26
CA GLY A 167 7.49 17.62 10.27
C GLY A 167 8.06 16.46 9.46
N HIS A 168 9.36 16.52 9.19
CA HIS A 168 10.07 15.43 8.54
C HIS A 168 11.45 15.20 9.13
N TYR A 169 11.93 13.98 9.02
CA TYR A 169 13.32 13.64 9.25
C TYR A 169 14.13 13.80 7.97
N GLU A 170 15.36 14.27 8.10
CA GLU A 170 16.40 14.23 7.07
C GLU A 170 17.52 13.30 7.56
N ASP A 171 17.77 12.25 6.79
CA ASP A 171 18.61 11.13 7.18
C ASP A 171 19.80 10.97 6.25
N VAL A 172 20.92 10.54 6.83
CA VAL A 172 22.04 9.95 6.12
C VAL A 172 22.19 8.53 6.61
N TYR A 173 22.18 7.57 5.70
CA TYR A 173 22.34 6.15 5.97
C TYR A 173 23.69 5.66 5.49
N VAL A 174 24.28 4.75 6.26
CA VAL A 174 25.49 4.03 5.90
C VAL A 174 25.25 2.52 6.00
N LYS A 175 25.76 1.76 5.04
CA LYS A 175 25.72 0.30 5.08
C LYS A 175 26.93 -0.22 5.87
N THR A 176 26.66 -0.87 6.99
CA THR A 176 27.70 -1.52 7.82
C THR A 176 27.73 -3.03 7.55
N PRO A 177 28.74 -3.77 8.03
CA PRO A 177 28.76 -5.24 7.93
C PRO A 177 27.56 -5.93 8.58
N VAL A 178 26.91 -5.25 9.54
CA VAL A 178 25.72 -5.72 10.26
C VAL A 178 24.45 -4.99 9.81
N GLY A 179 24.43 -4.48 8.56
CA GLY A 179 23.29 -3.86 7.89
C GLY A 179 23.30 -2.32 7.88
N TRP A 180 22.24 -1.73 7.32
CA TRP A 180 22.05 -0.28 7.28
C TRP A 180 21.89 0.33 8.68
N ARG A 181 22.45 1.53 8.86
CA ARG A 181 22.39 2.32 10.11
C ARG A 181 22.21 3.80 9.81
N PHE A 182 21.66 4.54 10.79
CA PHE A 182 21.69 6.00 10.75
C PHE A 182 23.12 6.49 10.99
N LYS A 183 23.68 7.17 9.98
CA LYS A 183 24.89 7.98 10.15
C LYS A 183 24.54 9.36 10.72
N LYS A 184 23.42 9.92 10.28
CA LYS A 184 22.85 11.16 10.81
C LYS A 184 21.34 11.09 10.70
N ARG A 185 20.63 11.59 11.70
CA ARG A 185 19.19 11.86 11.63
C ARG A 185 18.89 13.23 12.20
N ASP A 186 18.13 14.01 11.47
CA ASP A 186 17.81 15.38 11.82
C ASP A 186 16.31 15.63 11.70
N PHE A 187 15.67 16.12 12.77
CA PHE A 187 14.23 16.41 12.78
C PHE A 187 13.96 17.85 12.39
N ILE A 188 13.25 18.05 11.28
CA ILE A 188 12.85 19.35 10.75
C ILE A 188 11.35 19.56 11.08
N PRO A 189 11.00 20.52 11.95
CA PRO A 189 9.60 20.85 12.24
C PRO A 189 8.88 21.40 11.00
N SER A 190 7.58 21.10 10.89
CA SER A 190 6.73 21.65 9.83
C SER A 190 6.63 23.17 9.91
N THR A 191 6.82 23.86 8.78
CA THR A 191 6.61 25.31 8.66
C THR A 191 6.11 25.70 7.26
N SER A 192 5.09 26.56 7.19
CA SER A 192 4.51 27.12 5.96
C SER A 192 5.08 28.50 5.62
N GLY A 193 4.90 28.94 4.37
CA GLY A 193 5.29 30.26 3.88
C GLY A 193 6.61 30.31 3.10
N ALA A 194 6.96 31.50 2.62
CA ALA A 194 8.21 31.76 1.90
C ALA A 194 9.41 31.65 2.85
N GLU A 195 10.55 31.16 2.31
CA GLU A 195 11.74 30.68 3.02
C GLU A 195 11.80 31.01 4.53
N PRO A 196 11.65 30.02 5.43
CA PRO A 196 12.19 30.21 6.77
C PRO A 196 13.67 30.58 6.64
N ALA A 197 14.15 31.49 7.50
CA ALA A 197 15.56 31.87 7.54
C ALA A 197 16.45 30.62 7.41
N PRO A 198 17.53 30.65 6.60
CA PRO A 198 18.38 29.48 6.41
C PRO A 198 18.72 28.87 7.76
N LEU A 199 18.27 27.64 8.00
CA LEU A 199 18.87 26.85 9.06
C LEU A 199 20.35 26.79 8.71
N ALA A 200 21.20 27.14 9.67
CA ALA A 200 22.64 27.14 9.47
C ALA A 200 23.04 25.80 8.82
N PRO A 201 23.89 25.81 7.77
CA PRO A 201 24.43 24.57 7.24
C PRO A 201 25.03 23.80 8.43
N PRO A 202 24.93 22.45 8.47
CA PRO A 202 25.53 21.68 9.54
C PRO A 202 27.01 22.05 9.61
N SER A 203 27.40 22.81 10.64
CA SER A 203 28.79 23.16 10.85
C SER A 203 29.46 21.92 11.42
N ILE A 204 30.18 21.18 10.58
CA ILE A 204 31.23 20.29 11.07
C ILE A 204 32.32 21.22 11.62
N PRO A 205 32.62 21.22 12.93
CA PRO A 205 33.68 22.06 13.45
C PRO A 205 35.00 21.66 12.79
N ALA A 206 35.73 22.63 12.23
CA ALA A 206 37.08 22.40 11.70
C ALA A 206 38.06 21.89 12.78
N ASN A 207 37.66 22.00 14.05
CA ASN A 207 38.39 21.54 15.23
C ASN A 207 37.66 20.38 15.95
N ALA A 208 36.84 19.59 15.25
CA ALA A 208 36.35 18.34 15.80
C ALA A 208 37.56 17.47 16.16
N THR A 209 37.90 17.46 17.45
CA THR A 209 39.04 16.72 17.99
C THR A 209 38.89 15.26 17.57
N PRO A 210 39.96 14.59 17.12
CA PRO A 210 39.92 13.15 16.90
C PRO A 210 39.58 12.49 18.23
N ILE A 211 38.34 12.03 18.36
CA ILE A 211 37.93 11.17 19.47
C ILE A 211 38.54 9.82 19.15
N ASP A 212 39.24 9.25 20.13
CA ASP A 212 39.87 7.94 19.99
C ASP A 212 38.81 6.86 19.69
N THR A 213 38.72 6.47 18.42
CA THR A 213 37.83 5.40 17.92
C THR A 213 38.37 4.00 18.24
N ARG A 214 39.45 3.86 19.02
CA ARG A 214 40.09 2.57 19.30
C ARG A 214 39.43 1.76 20.41
N ALA A 215 38.47 2.32 21.15
CA ALA A 215 37.60 1.50 21.99
C ALA A 215 36.51 0.90 21.09
N PRO A 216 36.52 -0.43 20.83
CA PRO A 216 35.40 -1.05 20.15
C PRO A 216 34.19 -0.93 21.08
N LEU A 217 33.20 -0.15 20.67
CA LEU A 217 31.86 -0.31 21.19
C LEU A 217 31.47 -1.76 20.89
N ALA A 218 31.00 -2.47 21.91
CA ALA A 218 30.56 -3.85 21.77
C ALA A 218 29.63 -3.94 20.53
N PRO A 219 29.73 -5.02 19.73
CA PRO A 219 28.74 -5.29 18.71
C PRO A 219 27.36 -5.09 19.34
N ALA A 220 26.43 -4.42 18.65
CA ALA A 220 25.04 -4.35 19.11
C ALA A 220 24.58 -5.78 19.38
N ALA A 221 24.59 -6.21 20.65
CA ALA A 221 24.51 -7.63 21.01
C ALA A 221 23.17 -8.25 20.58
N ASN A 222 22.19 -7.38 20.28
CA ASN A 222 20.79 -7.74 20.05
C ASN A 222 20.23 -7.23 18.72
N PHE A 223 20.94 -6.38 17.95
CA PHE A 223 20.47 -5.98 16.61
C PHE A 223 21.07 -6.91 15.57
N VAL A 224 20.25 -7.82 15.05
CA VAL A 224 20.61 -8.62 13.88
C VAL A 224 19.96 -7.96 12.67
N ALA A 225 20.76 -7.61 11.67
CA ALA A 225 20.21 -7.05 10.43
C ALA A 225 19.20 -8.01 9.81
N PRO A 226 18.14 -7.49 9.16
CA PRO A 226 17.17 -8.31 8.45
C PRO A 226 17.84 -9.33 7.52
N THR A 227 18.89 -8.95 6.79
CA THR A 227 19.65 -9.85 5.90
C THR A 227 20.37 -11.00 6.59
N GLN A 228 20.78 -10.82 7.85
CA GLN A 228 21.41 -11.88 8.63
C GLN A 228 20.38 -12.82 9.28
N GLN A 229 19.11 -12.42 9.35
CA GLN A 229 17.99 -13.27 9.82
C GLN A 229 17.11 -13.81 8.68
N SER A 230 17.13 -13.22 7.48
CA SER A 230 16.05 -13.39 6.49
C SER A 230 16.27 -14.55 5.54
N SER A 231 15.36 -15.51 5.60
CA SER A 231 14.95 -16.34 4.47
C SER A 231 14.01 -15.60 3.49
N LEU A 232 13.54 -14.39 3.83
CA LEU A 232 12.59 -13.62 3.03
C LEU A 232 13.30 -12.89 1.86
N SER A 233 12.72 -13.01 0.67
CA SER A 233 13.12 -12.24 -0.50
C SER A 233 12.56 -10.80 -0.46
N ALA A 234 13.07 -9.91 -1.33
CA ALA A 234 12.54 -8.55 -1.45
C ALA A 234 11.05 -8.56 -1.82
N THR A 235 10.64 -9.51 -2.66
CA THR A 235 9.25 -9.73 -3.03
C THR A 235 8.40 -10.10 -1.82
N ASP A 236 8.89 -10.96 -0.92
CA ASP A 236 8.15 -11.34 0.29
C ASP A 236 7.85 -10.13 1.19
N TYR A 237 8.84 -9.28 1.42
CA TYR A 237 8.65 -8.03 2.18
C TYR A 237 7.60 -7.12 1.55
N LEU A 238 7.64 -6.97 0.21
CA LEU A 238 6.69 -6.15 -0.52
C LEU A 238 5.28 -6.75 -0.51
N GLU A 239 5.15 -8.07 -0.66
CA GLU A 239 3.87 -8.79 -0.58
C GLU A 239 3.25 -8.70 0.82
N ILE A 240 4.06 -8.83 1.89
CA ILE A 240 3.60 -8.66 3.27
C ILE A 240 3.19 -7.20 3.53
N ALA A 241 3.94 -6.22 3.02
CA ALA A 241 3.55 -4.81 3.14
C ALA A 241 2.24 -4.50 2.39
N GLN A 242 2.04 -5.06 1.20
CA GLN A 242 0.80 -4.97 0.42
C GLN A 242 -0.37 -5.65 1.15
N LEU A 243 -0.15 -6.80 1.79
CA LEU A 243 -1.14 -7.50 2.61
C LEU A 243 -1.64 -6.62 3.76
N VAL A 244 -0.73 -6.00 4.52
CA VAL A 244 -1.10 -5.10 5.62
C VAL A 244 -1.76 -3.82 5.12
N ALA A 245 -1.26 -3.20 4.04
CA ALA A 245 -1.92 -2.06 3.42
C ALA A 245 -3.37 -2.40 3.01
N SER A 246 -3.58 -3.61 2.50
CA SER A 246 -4.88 -4.11 2.06
C SER A 246 -5.90 -4.26 3.18
N TYR A 247 -5.47 -4.42 4.43
CA TYR A 247 -6.38 -4.46 5.59
C TYR A 247 -7.28 -3.23 5.66
N GLY A 248 -6.71 -2.03 5.53
CA GLY A 248 -7.50 -0.80 5.56
C GLY A 248 -8.51 -0.73 4.41
N HIS A 249 -8.09 -1.08 3.19
CA HIS A 249 -8.97 -1.07 2.01
C HIS A 249 -10.09 -2.09 2.10
N ALA A 250 -9.79 -3.28 2.59
CA ALA A 250 -10.76 -4.34 2.78
C ALA A 250 -11.79 -3.97 3.85
N LEU A 251 -11.32 -3.56 5.03
CA LEU A 251 -12.19 -3.24 6.16
C LEU A 251 -12.99 -1.96 5.96
N ASP A 252 -12.42 -0.94 5.30
CA ASP A 252 -13.09 0.34 5.11
C ASP A 252 -14.06 0.32 3.94
N SER A 253 -13.70 -0.29 2.81
CA SER A 253 -14.47 -0.12 1.56
C SER A 253 -14.63 -1.39 0.73
N GLY A 254 -14.15 -2.55 1.19
CA GLY A 254 -14.13 -3.76 0.37
C GLY A 254 -13.36 -3.55 -0.94
N TYR A 255 -12.27 -2.77 -0.89
CA TYR A 255 -11.55 -2.26 -2.07
C TYR A 255 -12.43 -1.44 -3.02
N GLY A 256 -13.24 -0.53 -2.47
CA GLY A 256 -14.11 0.34 -3.26
C GLY A 256 -15.36 -0.33 -3.83
N LYS A 257 -15.71 -1.52 -3.34
CA LYS A 257 -16.93 -2.24 -3.74
C LYS A 257 -18.05 -2.13 -2.70
N GLY A 258 -17.73 -1.76 -1.45
CA GLY A 258 -18.65 -1.76 -0.31
C GLY A 258 -18.90 -3.14 0.30
N GLU A 259 -18.25 -4.19 -0.20
CA GLU A 259 -18.36 -5.57 0.29
C GLU A 259 -17.17 -5.91 1.22
N ASN A 260 -17.25 -5.48 2.48
CA ASN A 260 -16.09 -5.48 3.37
C ASN A 260 -15.76 -6.87 3.96
N GLY A 261 -16.78 -7.70 4.23
CA GLY A 261 -16.61 -8.98 4.95
C GLY A 261 -15.65 -9.96 4.29
N GLU A 262 -15.90 -10.35 3.03
CA GLU A 262 -15.05 -11.30 2.30
C GLU A 262 -13.68 -10.71 1.96
N ALA A 263 -13.67 -9.43 1.55
CA ALA A 263 -12.43 -8.71 1.31
C ALA A 263 -11.50 -8.73 2.54
N TYR A 264 -12.09 -8.59 3.73
CA TYR A 264 -11.40 -8.59 5.01
C TYR A 264 -10.94 -10.00 5.41
N ALA A 265 -11.85 -10.97 5.41
CA ALA A 265 -11.53 -12.34 5.80
C ALA A 265 -10.47 -12.98 4.88
N GLY A 266 -10.48 -12.64 3.58
CA GLY A 266 -9.52 -13.14 2.59
C GLY A 266 -8.05 -12.74 2.84
N LEU A 267 -7.79 -11.79 3.74
CA LEU A 267 -6.44 -11.41 4.18
C LEU A 267 -5.84 -12.41 5.18
N TYR A 268 -6.68 -13.24 5.80
CA TYR A 268 -6.29 -14.14 6.86
C TYR A 268 -6.12 -15.58 6.36
N THR A 269 -5.46 -16.43 7.14
CA THR A 269 -5.55 -17.88 6.93
C THR A 269 -6.94 -18.38 7.34
N ALA A 270 -7.38 -19.48 6.76
CA ALA A 270 -8.72 -20.05 7.01
C ALA A 270 -8.99 -20.36 8.50
N ASP A 271 -7.93 -20.59 9.28
CA ASP A 271 -7.97 -20.90 10.71
C ASP A 271 -7.46 -19.76 11.60
N ALA A 272 -7.25 -18.57 11.03
CA ALA A 272 -6.81 -17.42 11.81
C ALA A 272 -7.83 -17.02 12.85
N SER A 273 -7.36 -16.35 13.89
CA SER A 273 -8.22 -15.70 14.87
C SER A 273 -7.82 -14.25 15.10
N PHE A 274 -8.83 -13.41 15.28
CA PHE A 274 -8.66 -12.02 15.64
C PHE A 274 -9.89 -11.49 16.37
N ALA A 275 -9.69 -10.73 17.44
CA ALA A 275 -10.75 -10.09 18.23
C ALA A 275 -11.90 -11.03 18.67
N GLY A 276 -11.58 -12.29 18.99
CA GLY A 276 -12.56 -13.31 19.38
C GLY A 276 -13.29 -13.98 18.22
N ALA A 277 -13.10 -13.52 16.98
CA ALA A 277 -13.50 -14.22 15.78
C ALA A 277 -12.46 -15.28 15.41
N THR A 278 -12.89 -16.52 15.18
CA THR A 278 -12.01 -17.62 14.74
C THR A 278 -12.56 -18.23 13.47
N GLY A 279 -11.69 -18.34 12.46
CA GLY A 279 -12.02 -18.89 11.15
C GLY A 279 -12.71 -17.89 10.23
N HIS A 280 -12.69 -18.23 8.94
CA HIS A 280 -13.13 -17.36 7.83
C HIS A 280 -14.50 -16.72 8.08
N ASP A 281 -15.55 -17.51 8.34
CA ASP A 281 -16.92 -17.02 8.49
C ASP A 281 -17.10 -16.01 9.64
N GLN A 282 -16.35 -16.17 10.73
CA GLN A 282 -16.42 -15.23 11.85
C GLN A 282 -15.70 -13.93 11.51
N LEU A 283 -14.61 -14.01 10.76
CA LEU A 283 -13.89 -12.84 10.26
C LEU A 283 -14.70 -12.08 9.21
N VAL A 284 -15.47 -12.77 8.36
CA VAL A 284 -16.44 -12.13 7.45
C VAL A 284 -17.43 -11.29 8.23
N ARG A 285 -18.03 -11.86 9.28
CA ARG A 285 -18.96 -11.12 10.15
C ARG A 285 -18.30 -9.94 10.84
N LEU A 286 -17.05 -10.11 11.30
CA LEU A 286 -16.28 -9.02 11.90
C LEU A 286 -16.08 -7.85 10.90
N GLY A 287 -15.71 -8.16 9.65
CA GLY A 287 -15.57 -7.16 8.58
C GLY A 287 -16.87 -6.46 8.19
N GLN A 288 -18.03 -7.00 8.60
CA GLN A 288 -19.36 -6.42 8.37
C GLN A 288 -19.89 -5.58 9.53
N ILE A 289 -19.21 -5.51 10.69
CA ILE A 289 -19.74 -4.80 11.88
C ILE A 289 -19.84 -3.29 11.68
N GLN A 290 -18.93 -2.71 10.90
CA GLN A 290 -18.96 -1.29 10.54
C GLN A 290 -18.86 -1.16 9.02
N PRO A 291 -19.91 -1.57 8.27
CA PRO A 291 -19.87 -1.45 6.83
C PRO A 291 -19.88 0.04 6.47
N ARG A 292 -19.02 0.42 5.53
CA ARG A 292 -18.90 1.80 5.07
C ARG A 292 -18.85 1.79 3.55
N GLY A 293 -19.19 2.92 2.95
CA GLY A 293 -19.28 3.02 1.51
C GLY A 293 -17.97 2.79 0.76
N PRO A 294 -18.07 2.60 -0.56
CA PRO A 294 -16.92 2.32 -1.42
C PRO A 294 -15.84 3.42 -1.39
N ASP A 295 -16.22 4.65 -1.06
CA ASP A 295 -15.28 5.78 -0.97
C ASP A 295 -14.68 5.96 0.44
N PHE A 296 -15.11 5.18 1.42
CA PHE A 296 -14.73 5.42 2.80
C PHE A 296 -13.31 4.95 3.11
N VAL A 297 -12.58 5.76 3.88
CA VAL A 297 -11.25 5.42 4.42
C VAL A 297 -11.16 5.87 5.87
N ARG A 298 -10.53 5.06 6.72
CA ARG A 298 -10.44 5.31 8.16
C ARG A 298 -9.24 4.65 8.84
N HIS A 299 -8.80 3.48 8.39
CA HIS A 299 -7.72 2.71 9.02
C HIS A 299 -6.38 2.99 8.33
N TYR A 300 -5.57 3.85 8.93
CA TYR A 300 -4.25 4.22 8.45
C TYR A 300 -3.21 3.36 9.17
N LEU A 301 -2.52 2.50 8.42
CA LEU A 301 -1.47 1.62 8.97
C LEU A 301 -0.11 2.14 8.54
N THR A 302 0.85 2.14 9.45
CA THR A 302 2.20 2.62 9.14
C THR A 302 3.27 1.94 9.99
N ASN A 303 4.53 2.33 9.81
CA ASN A 303 5.67 1.84 10.57
C ASN A 303 5.78 0.30 10.53
N HIS A 304 5.51 -0.35 9.40
CA HIS A 304 5.49 -1.82 9.38
C HIS A 304 6.90 -2.41 9.53
N VAL A 305 7.20 -2.98 10.69
CA VAL A 305 8.40 -3.79 10.94
C VAL A 305 8.09 -5.24 10.62
N ILE A 306 8.87 -5.85 9.73
CA ILE A 306 8.72 -7.24 9.29
C ILE A 306 10.00 -7.98 9.65
N GLU A 307 9.85 -9.08 10.39
CA GLU A 307 10.94 -9.91 10.83
C GLU A 307 10.73 -11.36 10.37
N PRO A 308 11.74 -11.98 9.73
CA PRO A 308 11.67 -13.37 9.33
C PRO A 308 11.54 -14.28 10.55
N MET A 309 10.80 -15.38 10.41
CA MET A 309 10.75 -16.45 11.40
C MET A 309 10.68 -17.82 10.70
N PRO A 310 11.00 -18.93 11.37
CA PRO A 310 10.81 -20.25 10.79
C PRO A 310 9.38 -20.43 10.26
N GLY A 311 9.23 -20.75 8.97
CA GLY A 311 7.94 -20.98 8.33
C GLY A 311 7.12 -19.73 7.96
N GLY A 312 7.62 -18.51 8.19
CA GLY A 312 6.87 -17.29 7.90
C GLY A 312 7.58 -16.00 8.29
N ALA A 313 6.79 -15.02 8.72
CA ALA A 313 7.28 -13.74 9.23
C ALA A 313 6.43 -13.28 10.41
N LYS A 314 6.98 -12.41 11.26
CA LYS A 314 6.23 -11.67 12.27
C LYS A 314 6.25 -10.18 11.95
N GLY A 315 5.15 -9.50 12.25
CA GLY A 315 4.92 -8.09 11.93
C GLY A 315 4.61 -7.27 13.16
N LYS A 316 5.01 -6.00 13.14
CA LYS A 316 4.40 -4.96 13.97
C LYS A 316 4.11 -3.74 13.12
N GLU A 317 2.97 -3.11 13.32
CA GLU A 317 2.60 -1.90 12.58
C GLU A 317 1.73 -0.99 13.44
N TYR A 318 1.90 0.32 13.29
CA TYR A 318 1.09 1.31 13.98
C TYR A 318 -0.26 1.46 13.28
N LEU A 319 -1.29 1.68 14.08
CA LEU A 319 -2.66 1.93 13.67
C LEU A 319 -3.08 3.33 14.12
N ALA A 320 -3.53 4.14 13.17
CA ALA A 320 -4.36 5.30 13.47
C ALA A 320 -5.72 5.13 12.78
N VAL A 321 -6.78 5.11 13.57
CA VAL A 321 -8.16 5.14 13.08
C VAL A 321 -8.64 6.58 13.14
N ILE A 322 -8.81 7.19 11.98
CA ILE A 322 -9.19 8.59 11.85
C ILE A 322 -10.56 8.66 11.17
N ASP A 323 -11.55 9.18 11.89
CA ASP A 323 -12.81 9.57 11.28
C ASP A 323 -12.60 10.87 10.53
N ASN A 324 -12.49 10.80 9.21
CA ASN A 324 -12.42 11.97 8.36
C ASN A 324 -13.74 12.74 8.43
N GLY A 325 -13.66 14.06 8.62
CA GLY A 325 -14.83 14.93 8.66
C GLY A 325 -15.66 14.84 7.39
N VAL A 326 -16.97 14.60 7.54
CA VAL A 326 -17.94 14.52 6.44
C VAL A 326 -19.20 15.31 6.80
N ASN A 327 -19.88 15.88 5.78
CA ASN A 327 -21.14 16.63 5.95
C ASN A 327 -21.05 17.75 7.00
N GLY A 328 -19.93 18.48 7.02
CA GLY A 328 -19.70 19.60 7.96
C GLY A 328 -19.30 19.18 9.38
N LYS A 329 -19.11 17.89 9.66
CA LYS A 329 -18.53 17.42 10.93
C LYS A 329 -17.01 17.48 10.89
N ALA A 330 -16.39 17.86 12.01
CA ALA A 330 -14.95 17.84 12.17
C ALA A 330 -14.40 16.40 12.19
N SER A 331 -13.16 16.23 11.73
CA SER A 331 -12.42 14.98 11.84
C SER A 331 -12.09 14.65 13.30
N SER A 332 -11.88 13.37 13.62
CA SER A 332 -11.46 12.93 14.95
C SER A 332 -10.55 11.71 14.95
N LEU A 333 -9.62 11.67 15.90
CA LEU A 333 -8.84 10.47 16.23
C LEU A 333 -9.70 9.53 17.09
N PHE A 334 -10.03 8.36 16.53
CA PHE A 334 -10.93 7.40 17.15
C PHE A 334 -10.19 6.35 17.97
N LEU A 335 -9.14 5.76 17.39
CA LEU A 335 -8.37 4.68 18.00
C LEU A 335 -6.93 4.76 17.49
N GLY A 336 -5.97 4.50 18.38
CA GLY A 336 -4.56 4.36 18.05
C GLY A 336 -4.03 2.97 18.35
N GLY A 337 -2.71 2.85 18.49
CA GLY A 337 -2.03 1.66 18.98
C GLY A 337 -1.24 0.97 17.90
N HIS A 338 -0.96 -0.31 18.11
CA HIS A 338 -0.27 -1.13 17.13
C HIS A 338 -0.87 -2.52 17.02
N TYR A 339 -0.66 -3.14 15.87
CA TYR A 339 -0.88 -4.57 15.69
C TYR A 339 0.44 -5.32 15.86
N GLU A 340 0.34 -6.54 16.38
CA GLU A 340 1.37 -7.55 16.21
C GLU A 340 0.78 -8.76 15.47
N ASP A 341 1.51 -9.18 14.44
CA ASP A 341 1.04 -10.16 13.48
C ASP A 341 2.00 -11.33 13.31
N THR A 342 1.47 -12.49 12.94
CA THR A 342 2.25 -13.53 12.26
C THR A 342 1.71 -13.73 10.85
N TYR A 343 2.62 -13.87 9.90
CA TYR A 343 2.33 -14.05 8.49
C TYR A 343 2.84 -15.41 8.04
N VAL A 344 2.07 -16.07 7.18
CA VAL A 344 2.47 -17.31 6.53
C VAL A 344 2.29 -17.19 5.03
N LYS A 345 3.23 -17.77 4.27
CA LYS A 345 3.12 -17.83 2.82
C LYS A 345 2.27 -19.04 2.45
N THR A 346 1.13 -18.79 1.81
CA THR A 346 0.24 -19.83 1.27
C THR A 346 0.43 -19.93 -0.25
N PRO A 347 -0.10 -20.99 -0.90
CA PRO A 347 -0.15 -21.04 -2.37
C PRO A 347 -0.86 -19.83 -3.01
N GLN A 348 -1.74 -19.15 -2.26
CA GLN A 348 -2.49 -17.97 -2.68
C GLN A 348 -1.81 -16.65 -2.29
N GLY A 349 -0.54 -16.70 -1.85
CA GLY A 349 0.25 -15.58 -1.37
C GLY A 349 0.34 -15.50 0.15
N TRP A 350 0.95 -14.43 0.66
CA TRP A 350 1.03 -14.19 2.10
C TRP A 350 -0.36 -13.96 2.73
N ARG A 351 -0.56 -14.46 3.95
CA ARG A 351 -1.78 -14.31 4.75
C ARG A 351 -1.46 -14.02 6.21
N ILE A 352 -2.34 -13.29 6.89
CA ILE A 352 -2.28 -13.05 8.33
C ILE A 352 -2.76 -14.31 9.05
N LYS A 353 -1.87 -14.94 9.83
CA LYS A 353 -2.18 -16.13 10.61
C LYS A 353 -2.73 -15.77 11.99
N THR A 354 -2.10 -14.82 12.65
CA THR A 354 -2.60 -14.23 13.90
C THR A 354 -2.45 -12.74 13.81
N ARG A 355 -3.42 -12.00 14.32
CA ARG A 355 -3.32 -10.57 14.56
C ARG A 355 -3.72 -10.27 15.98
N ARG A 356 -3.04 -9.34 16.64
CA ARG A 356 -3.41 -8.84 17.97
C ARG A 356 -3.32 -7.32 17.97
N LEU A 357 -4.40 -6.67 18.41
CA LEU A 357 -4.40 -5.23 18.66
C LEU A 357 -3.88 -4.95 20.07
N PHE A 358 -2.93 -4.04 20.17
CA PHE A 358 -2.46 -3.41 21.40
C PHE A 358 -2.93 -1.95 21.40
N PRO A 359 -4.02 -1.63 22.13
CA PRO A 359 -4.46 -0.25 22.29
C PRO A 359 -3.38 0.60 22.94
N PRO A 360 -3.29 1.90 22.59
CA PRO A 360 -2.17 2.72 23.01
C PRO A 360 -2.26 2.99 24.51
N ARG A 361 -1.17 2.80 25.27
CA ARG A 361 -1.12 3.20 26.68
C ARG A 361 0.15 3.99 26.97
N SER A 362 -0.04 5.12 27.63
CA SER A 362 1.05 5.99 28.10
C SER A 362 1.38 5.67 29.56
N GLY A 363 2.67 5.51 29.90
CA GLY A 363 3.18 5.44 31.28
C GLY A 363 3.85 4.12 31.66
N PRO A 364 4.59 4.09 32.79
CA PRO A 364 5.29 2.89 33.24
C PRO A 364 4.28 1.81 33.63
N GLN A 365 4.30 0.69 32.91
CA GLN A 365 3.67 -0.55 33.37
C GLN A 365 4.56 -1.20 34.42
N ASP A 366 3.96 -1.69 35.51
CA ASP A 366 4.65 -2.52 36.50
C ASP A 366 5.35 -3.67 35.77
N GLN A 367 6.69 -3.65 35.79
CA GLN A 367 7.53 -4.70 35.19
C GLN A 367 7.37 -6.06 35.89
N THR A 368 6.51 -6.17 36.91
CA THR A 368 6.25 -7.39 37.68
C THR A 368 5.43 -8.43 36.91
N ALA A 369 4.82 -8.09 35.76
CA ALA A 369 4.12 -9.05 34.90
C ALA A 369 5.00 -9.64 33.78
N ALA A 370 6.27 -9.23 33.67
CA ALA A 370 7.21 -9.79 32.70
C ALA A 370 8.13 -10.82 33.36
N THR A 371 7.57 -11.96 33.79
CA THR A 371 8.33 -13.21 33.94
C THR A 371 7.40 -14.41 34.13
N GLN A 372 6.96 -14.99 33.02
CA GLN A 372 6.97 -16.45 32.91
C GLN A 372 7.51 -16.81 31.53
N PRO A 373 8.70 -17.42 31.43
CA PRO A 373 9.08 -18.06 30.19
C PRO A 373 8.09 -19.21 29.94
N ALA A 374 7.47 -19.21 28.77
CA ALA A 374 6.67 -20.34 28.31
C ALA A 374 7.61 -21.55 28.15
N THR A 375 7.77 -22.35 29.20
CA THR A 375 8.32 -23.69 29.10
C THR A 375 7.25 -24.59 28.49
N SER A 376 7.20 -24.66 27.17
CA SER A 376 6.73 -25.86 26.49
C SER A 376 7.81 -26.31 25.51
N ALA A 377 8.79 -27.04 26.03
CA ALA A 377 9.65 -27.87 25.22
C ALA A 377 8.80 -29.01 24.64
N ALA A 378 8.25 -28.81 23.44
CA ALA A 378 7.90 -29.90 22.57
C ALA A 378 9.15 -30.25 21.77
N GLN A 379 9.72 -31.42 22.05
CA GLN A 379 10.84 -32.00 21.30
C GLN A 379 10.43 -32.17 19.83
N VAL A 380 11.05 -31.43 18.93
CA VAL A 380 11.05 -31.76 17.50
C VAL A 380 12.40 -32.37 17.19
N ALA A 381 12.47 -33.70 17.31
CA ALA A 381 13.52 -34.48 16.67
C ALA A 381 13.15 -34.66 15.20
N GLY A 382 14.01 -34.18 14.30
CA GLY A 382 13.81 -34.28 12.86
C GLY A 382 14.80 -33.43 12.09
N THR A 383 16.06 -33.85 12.08
CA THR A 383 17.10 -33.32 11.19
C THR A 383 16.74 -33.65 9.74
N ALA A 384 16.45 -32.63 8.92
CA ALA A 384 16.52 -32.73 7.47
C ALA A 384 17.53 -31.70 6.96
N ALA A 385 18.70 -32.20 6.56
CA ALA A 385 19.74 -31.43 5.91
C ALA A 385 19.22 -30.93 4.55
N VAL A 386 19.24 -29.60 4.35
CA VAL A 386 19.03 -29.00 3.03
C VAL A 386 20.36 -29.06 2.29
N ALA A 387 20.48 -30.02 1.38
CA ALA A 387 21.61 -30.09 0.46
C ALA A 387 21.49 -28.96 -0.58
N ALA A 388 22.49 -28.08 -0.61
CA ALA A 388 22.69 -27.12 -1.68
C ALA A 388 22.96 -27.86 -3.01
N ARG A 389 22.27 -27.47 -4.08
CA ARG A 389 22.63 -27.83 -5.47
C ARG A 389 23.32 -26.64 -6.16
N PRO A 390 24.25 -26.88 -7.09
CA PRO A 390 25.12 -25.85 -7.63
C PRO A 390 24.44 -25.02 -8.72
N ALA A 391 24.96 -23.81 -8.90
CA ALA A 391 24.66 -22.91 -10.00
C ALA A 391 25.00 -23.55 -11.36
N GLY A 392 24.08 -23.42 -12.31
CA GLY A 392 24.30 -23.80 -13.69
C GLY A 392 23.00 -24.07 -14.43
N ASP A 393 22.33 -22.99 -14.87
CA ASP A 393 21.69 -22.94 -16.19
C ASP A 393 21.40 -21.48 -16.54
N HIS A 394 22.08 -20.99 -17.57
CA HIS A 394 21.79 -19.70 -18.20
C HIS A 394 20.46 -19.82 -18.93
N LEU A 395 19.40 -19.21 -18.38
CA LEU A 395 18.21 -18.89 -19.17
C LEU A 395 18.52 -17.67 -20.05
N THR A 396 18.41 -17.87 -21.36
CA THR A 396 18.60 -16.86 -22.38
C THR A 396 17.57 -15.74 -22.24
N ALA A 397 18.01 -14.50 -22.47
CA ALA A 397 17.29 -13.23 -22.24
C ALA A 397 16.05 -12.97 -23.13
N GLY A 398 15.40 -14.01 -23.66
CA GLY A 398 14.25 -13.92 -24.57
C GLY A 398 12.86 -14.09 -23.93
N ASP A 399 12.76 -14.68 -22.73
CA ASP A 399 11.47 -15.17 -22.19
C ASP A 399 10.81 -14.29 -21.11
N HIS A 400 11.28 -13.05 -20.91
CA HIS A 400 10.81 -12.16 -19.82
C HIS A 400 9.79 -11.07 -20.22
N LEU A 401 9.18 -11.14 -21.40
CA LEU A 401 8.30 -10.06 -21.86
C LEU A 401 6.84 -10.26 -21.44
N ALA A 402 6.55 -9.69 -20.26
CA ALA A 402 5.30 -9.05 -19.79
C ALA A 402 4.22 -9.90 -19.05
N SER A 403 4.19 -9.78 -17.70
CA SER A 403 2.98 -9.44 -16.90
C SER A 403 3.16 -9.36 -15.36
N SER A 404 4.37 -9.15 -14.82
CA SER A 404 4.57 -8.92 -13.37
C SER A 404 5.48 -7.72 -13.12
N LEU A 405 5.20 -6.96 -12.06
CA LEU A 405 6.10 -5.90 -11.58
C LEU A 405 7.28 -6.55 -10.86
N SER A 406 8.50 -6.14 -11.18
CA SER A 406 9.65 -6.54 -10.36
C SER A 406 9.62 -5.84 -8.99
N ALA A 407 10.38 -6.36 -8.03
CA ALA A 407 10.60 -5.67 -6.75
C ALA A 407 11.16 -4.26 -6.95
N GLY A 408 12.04 -4.08 -7.94
CA GLY A 408 12.56 -2.77 -8.33
C GLY A 408 11.48 -1.82 -8.84
N ASP A 409 10.57 -2.30 -9.70
CA ASP A 409 9.45 -1.49 -10.19
C ASP A 409 8.53 -1.03 -9.06
N THR A 410 8.21 -1.95 -8.15
CA THR A 410 7.35 -1.64 -6.99
C THR A 410 7.99 -0.60 -6.09
N ILE A 411 9.29 -0.72 -5.83
CA ILE A 411 10.04 0.25 -5.02
C ILE A 411 10.12 1.60 -5.71
N GLU A 412 10.35 1.65 -7.01
CA GLU A 412 10.40 2.90 -7.77
C GLU A 412 9.04 3.61 -7.75
N ILE A 413 7.93 2.88 -7.87
CA ILE A 413 6.57 3.43 -7.71
C ILE A 413 6.33 3.93 -6.28
N GLN A 414 6.76 3.21 -5.25
CA GLN A 414 6.65 3.68 -3.86
C GLN A 414 7.46 4.96 -3.62
N GLN A 415 8.65 5.07 -4.22
CA GLN A 415 9.46 6.30 -4.18
C GLN A 415 8.77 7.45 -4.93
N LEU A 416 8.15 7.16 -6.08
CA LEU A 416 7.34 8.13 -6.84
C LEU A 416 6.16 8.67 -6.02
N ILE A 417 5.43 7.80 -5.33
CA ILE A 417 4.32 8.17 -4.43
C ILE A 417 4.84 9.10 -3.31
N ALA A 418 5.90 8.71 -2.60
CA ALA A 418 6.47 9.51 -1.52
C ALA A 418 6.99 10.88 -2.00
N ARG A 419 7.71 10.92 -3.15
CA ARG A 419 8.18 12.16 -3.76
C ARG A 419 7.05 13.09 -4.16
N SER A 420 5.89 12.55 -4.53
CA SER A 420 4.74 13.37 -4.93
C SER A 420 4.18 14.21 -3.79
N ALA A 421 4.14 13.67 -2.57
CA ALA A 421 3.77 14.43 -1.37
C ALA A 421 4.77 15.57 -1.12
N TYR A 422 6.07 15.26 -1.12
CA TYR A 422 7.12 16.25 -0.90
C TYR A 422 7.10 17.38 -1.93
N ALA A 423 7.07 17.03 -3.21
CA ALA A 423 7.11 18.01 -4.28
C ALA A 423 5.85 18.90 -4.29
N LEU A 424 4.70 18.37 -3.88
CA LEU A 424 3.47 19.13 -3.74
C LEU A 424 3.51 20.07 -2.54
N ASP A 425 3.84 19.57 -1.35
CA ASP A 425 3.88 20.36 -0.10
C ASP A 425 4.94 21.46 -0.12
N SER A 426 6.08 21.19 -0.75
CA SER A 426 7.19 22.15 -0.82
C SER A 426 7.07 23.16 -1.96
N ALA A 427 6.18 22.93 -2.93
CA ALA A 427 6.17 23.63 -4.20
C ALA A 427 7.57 23.67 -4.87
N ALA A 428 8.37 22.61 -4.67
CA ALA A 428 9.77 22.56 -5.09
C ALA A 428 9.94 22.89 -6.58
N ASP A 429 11.01 23.64 -6.87
CA ASP A 429 11.32 24.17 -8.20
C ASP A 429 10.12 24.90 -8.84
N ARG A 430 9.44 25.73 -8.04
CA ARG A 430 8.21 26.45 -8.45
C ARG A 430 7.18 25.50 -9.08
N GLY A 431 6.99 24.35 -8.45
CA GLY A 431 6.07 23.28 -8.87
C GLY A 431 6.58 22.37 -9.99
N ALA A 432 7.71 22.68 -10.63
CA ALA A 432 8.26 21.85 -11.71
C ALA A 432 8.68 20.46 -11.21
N ALA A 433 9.17 20.34 -9.97
CA ALA A 433 9.51 19.06 -9.37
C ALA A 433 8.29 18.13 -9.30
N TYR A 434 7.11 18.65 -8.93
CA TYR A 434 5.86 17.89 -8.89
C TYR A 434 5.43 17.49 -10.30
N ALA A 435 5.44 18.43 -11.24
CA ALA A 435 5.05 18.17 -12.63
C ALA A 435 5.94 17.11 -13.32
N GLN A 436 7.23 17.03 -12.98
CA GLN A 436 8.15 16.03 -13.55
C GLN A 436 7.87 14.59 -13.11
N LEU A 437 7.14 14.39 -12.00
CA LEU A 437 6.67 13.08 -11.54
C LEU A 437 5.57 12.50 -12.45
N PHE A 438 4.93 13.35 -13.25
CA PHE A 438 3.94 12.95 -14.23
C PHE A 438 4.56 12.72 -15.63
N THR A 439 3.86 11.95 -16.46
CA THR A 439 4.12 11.94 -17.91
C THR A 439 3.91 13.35 -18.47
N ALA A 440 4.44 13.61 -19.68
CA ALA A 440 4.35 14.95 -20.28
C ALA A 440 2.89 15.44 -20.42
N ASP A 441 1.98 14.51 -20.68
CA ASP A 441 0.54 14.66 -20.85
C ASP A 441 -0.29 14.24 -19.63
N GLY A 442 0.36 13.95 -18.50
CA GLY A 442 -0.29 13.37 -17.33
C GLY A 442 -1.33 14.30 -16.71
N ALA A 443 -2.27 13.71 -15.96
CA ALA A 443 -3.43 14.44 -15.42
C ALA A 443 -3.65 14.17 -13.92
N PHE A 444 -4.10 15.22 -13.22
CA PHE A 444 -4.66 15.14 -11.87
C PHE A 444 -6.14 15.48 -11.91
N ILE A 445 -6.98 14.60 -11.38
CA ILE A 445 -8.45 14.70 -11.41
C ILE A 445 -8.98 14.70 -9.98
N THR A 446 -9.94 15.56 -9.67
CA THR A 446 -10.63 15.57 -8.37
C THR A 446 -12.07 15.12 -8.52
N LYS A 447 -12.52 14.15 -7.71
CA LYS A 447 -13.93 13.72 -7.60
C LYS A 447 -14.62 14.36 -6.39
N THR A 448 -14.42 15.66 -6.21
CA THR A 448 -15.10 16.44 -5.16
C THR A 448 -16.47 16.91 -5.66
N ALA A 449 -17.16 17.74 -4.85
CA ALA A 449 -18.40 18.39 -5.31
C ALA A 449 -18.17 19.35 -6.49
N LEU A 450 -16.93 19.82 -6.70
CA LEU A 450 -16.51 20.63 -7.83
C LEU A 450 -15.36 19.90 -8.55
N PRO A 451 -15.69 18.96 -9.46
CA PRO A 451 -14.67 18.21 -10.17
C PRO A 451 -13.77 19.11 -11.01
N ALA A 452 -12.48 18.82 -11.02
CA ALA A 452 -11.49 19.50 -11.84
C ALA A 452 -10.53 18.50 -12.48
N GLU A 453 -10.02 18.84 -13.66
CA GLU A 453 -8.93 18.15 -14.34
C GLU A 453 -7.80 19.14 -14.59
N ILE A 454 -6.59 18.79 -14.15
CA ILE A 454 -5.36 19.55 -14.30
C ILE A 454 -4.43 18.72 -15.16
N LYS A 455 -4.14 19.16 -16.39
CA LYS A 455 -3.49 18.32 -17.39
C LYS A 455 -2.23 18.95 -17.97
N GLY A 456 -1.20 18.12 -18.09
CA GLY A 456 0.10 18.50 -18.62
C GLY A 456 0.97 19.26 -17.62
N ARG A 457 2.29 19.19 -17.84
CA ARG A 457 3.29 19.66 -16.86
C ARG A 457 3.15 21.14 -16.48
N ALA A 458 2.77 22.01 -17.42
CA ALA A 458 2.62 23.44 -17.13
C ALA A 458 1.49 23.70 -16.12
N GLN A 459 0.33 23.06 -16.28
CA GLN A 459 -0.79 23.22 -15.35
C GLN A 459 -0.52 22.53 -14.01
N LEU A 460 0.11 21.36 -14.04
CA LEU A 460 0.50 20.64 -12.82
C LEU A 460 1.52 21.43 -11.98
N ALA A 461 2.47 22.12 -12.62
CA ALA A 461 3.40 22.99 -11.92
C ALA A 461 2.68 24.20 -11.30
N ALA A 462 1.77 24.84 -12.05
CA ALA A 462 0.97 25.94 -11.53
C ALA A 462 0.08 25.52 -10.34
N PHE A 463 -0.51 24.32 -10.41
CA PHE A 463 -1.26 23.73 -9.31
C PHE A 463 -0.40 23.48 -8.07
N ALA A 464 0.81 22.92 -8.26
CA ALA A 464 1.72 22.64 -7.17
C ALA A 464 2.26 23.92 -6.50
N VAL A 465 2.37 25.02 -7.24
CA VAL A 465 2.63 26.34 -6.66
C VAL A 465 1.44 26.79 -5.82
N GLY A 466 0.24 26.77 -6.41
CA GLY A 466 -1.02 27.04 -5.70
C GLY A 466 -0.97 28.26 -4.78
N ASP A 467 -1.69 28.18 -3.66
CA ASP A 467 -1.55 29.10 -2.54
C ASP A 467 -0.36 28.68 -1.66
N LEU A 468 0.65 29.55 -1.55
CA LEU A 468 1.85 29.29 -0.76
C LEU A 468 1.65 29.48 0.75
N THR A 469 0.49 29.95 1.20
CA THR A 469 0.19 30.05 2.64
C THR A 469 0.12 28.69 3.33
N HIS A 470 -0.13 27.61 2.58
CA HIS A 470 -0.15 26.23 3.06
C HIS A 470 0.86 25.36 2.29
N ARG A 471 2.02 25.93 1.95
CA ARG A 471 3.14 25.26 1.29
C ARG A 471 4.46 25.82 1.80
N GLY A 472 5.55 25.09 1.61
CA GLY A 472 6.89 25.57 1.99
C GLY A 472 7.95 24.46 2.06
N PRO A 473 9.24 24.80 2.01
CA PRO A 473 10.33 23.81 1.89
C PRO A 473 10.37 22.79 3.04
N ALA A 474 9.84 23.14 4.21
CA ALA A 474 9.69 22.28 5.38
C ALA A 474 8.22 21.97 5.71
N PHE A 475 7.27 22.40 4.89
CA PHE A 475 5.86 22.14 5.11
C PHE A 475 5.53 20.69 4.83
N VAL A 476 4.76 20.06 5.70
CA VAL A 476 4.23 18.71 5.50
C VAL A 476 2.73 18.70 5.74
N ARG A 477 1.97 18.12 4.81
CA ARG A 477 0.51 18.02 4.91
C ARG A 477 -0.06 16.77 4.23
N GLU A 478 0.53 16.34 3.13
CA GLU A 478 0.05 15.22 2.33
C GLU A 478 0.59 13.88 2.87
N TYR A 479 -0.05 13.31 3.89
CA TYR A 479 0.39 12.04 4.48
C TYR A 479 -0.18 10.86 3.69
N LEU A 480 0.68 10.10 2.99
CA LEU A 480 0.29 9.00 2.13
C LEU A 480 0.64 7.65 2.74
N THR A 481 -0.32 6.73 2.75
CA THR A 481 -0.12 5.38 3.29
C THR A 481 -1.04 4.35 2.61
N ASN A 482 -1.00 3.11 3.09
CA ASN A 482 -1.79 1.96 2.62
C ASN A 482 -1.76 1.83 1.09
N TYR A 483 -0.61 2.09 0.45
CA TYR A 483 -0.53 2.00 -1.00
C TYR A 483 -0.61 0.54 -1.45
N ILE A 484 -1.64 0.22 -2.24
CA ILE A 484 -1.72 -1.03 -2.99
C ILE A 484 -1.24 -0.74 -4.41
N ILE A 485 -0.33 -1.56 -4.93
CA ILE A 485 0.23 -1.44 -6.29
C ILE A 485 0.01 -2.75 -7.05
N GLN A 486 -0.58 -2.68 -8.24
CA GLN A 486 -0.91 -3.84 -9.06
C GLN A 486 -0.35 -3.71 -10.49
N PRO A 487 0.15 -4.79 -11.09
CA PRO A 487 0.55 -4.79 -12.49
C PRO A 487 -0.66 -4.50 -13.40
N SER A 488 -0.44 -3.71 -14.45
CA SER A 488 -1.35 -3.58 -15.58
C SER A 488 -0.55 -3.70 -16.89
N ARG A 489 -1.20 -3.86 -18.04
CA ARG A 489 -0.52 -4.16 -19.32
C ARG A 489 0.49 -3.05 -19.67
N GLY A 490 1.79 -3.33 -19.49
CA GLY A 490 2.88 -2.36 -19.71
C GLY A 490 2.95 -1.20 -18.70
N ALA A 491 2.21 -1.30 -17.60
CA ALA A 491 1.93 -0.22 -16.67
C ALA A 491 1.71 -0.77 -15.23
N ALA A 492 1.32 0.09 -14.30
CA ALA A 492 0.82 -0.30 -12.99
C ALA A 492 -0.38 0.56 -12.59
N THR A 493 -1.23 0.05 -11.71
CA THR A 493 -2.24 0.85 -11.02
C THR A 493 -1.96 0.90 -9.54
N GLY A 494 -2.50 1.89 -8.84
CA GLY A 494 -2.45 1.89 -7.39
C GLY A 494 -3.60 2.61 -6.72
N ARG A 495 -3.85 2.22 -5.48
CA ARG A 495 -4.76 2.93 -4.57
C ARG A 495 -4.00 3.33 -3.31
N VAL A 496 -4.04 4.61 -2.95
CA VAL A 496 -3.21 5.18 -1.90
C VAL A 496 -4.09 5.98 -0.95
N TYR A 497 -4.08 5.68 0.33
CA TYR A 497 -4.79 6.50 1.31
C TYR A 497 -4.04 7.81 1.52
N VAL A 498 -4.80 8.90 1.63
CA VAL A 498 -4.30 10.23 1.95
C VAL A 498 -5.07 10.81 3.12
N VAL A 499 -4.35 11.37 4.07
CA VAL A 499 -4.91 12.23 5.12
C VAL A 499 -4.19 13.57 5.09
N TRP A 500 -4.97 14.64 5.13
CA TRP A 500 -4.46 16.00 5.20
C TRP A 500 -4.43 16.46 6.64
N ILE A 501 -3.21 16.62 7.15
CA ILE A 501 -2.98 17.06 8.52
C ILE A 501 -2.15 18.32 8.45
N GLU A 502 -2.64 19.39 9.06
CA GLU A 502 -1.86 20.58 9.31
C GLU A 502 -1.24 20.45 10.70
N VAL A 503 0.09 20.41 10.74
CA VAL A 503 0.82 20.49 12.01
C VAL A 503 0.70 21.91 12.53
N GLY A 504 0.49 22.07 13.83
CA GLY A 504 0.33 23.40 14.44
C GLY A 504 1.56 24.28 14.22
N GLU A 505 1.35 25.49 13.71
CA GLU A 505 2.40 26.50 13.48
C GLU A 505 2.08 27.79 14.24
N ASN A 506 3.12 28.52 14.66
CA ASN A 506 2.99 29.85 15.29
C ASN A 506 2.03 29.90 16.50
N GLY A 507 1.89 28.80 17.25
CA GLY A 507 1.01 28.69 18.41
C GLY A 507 -0.41 28.23 18.12
N ASN A 508 -0.76 28.01 16.85
CA ASN A 508 -2.04 27.40 16.45
C ASN A 508 -2.04 25.89 16.73
N ALA A 509 -3.22 25.34 17.03
CA ALA A 509 -3.38 23.89 17.15
C ALA A 509 -3.31 23.24 15.76
N GLY A 510 -2.73 22.05 15.67
CA GLY A 510 -2.81 21.26 14.45
C GLY A 510 -4.25 20.79 14.19
N ALA A 511 -4.56 20.47 12.94
CA ALA A 511 -5.90 20.06 12.52
C ALA A 511 -5.86 18.95 11.46
N ILE A 512 -6.80 18.01 11.57
CA ILE A 512 -7.06 17.02 10.51
C ILE A 512 -8.14 17.60 9.60
N GLN A 513 -7.72 18.10 8.44
CA GLN A 513 -8.58 18.81 7.49
C GLN A 513 -9.53 17.86 6.74
N GLY A 514 -9.10 16.61 6.54
CA GLY A 514 -9.88 15.58 5.85
C GLY A 514 -8.97 14.53 5.25
N GLY A 515 -9.51 13.77 4.31
CA GLY A 515 -8.75 12.70 3.65
C GLY A 515 -9.60 11.94 2.65
N GLY A 516 -9.03 10.88 2.13
CA GLY A 516 -9.61 10.06 1.08
C GLY A 516 -8.57 9.12 0.51
N HIS A 517 -8.66 8.87 -0.79
CA HIS A 517 -7.66 8.08 -1.48
C HIS A 517 -7.36 8.61 -2.88
N TYR A 518 -6.16 8.32 -3.36
CA TYR A 518 -5.79 8.44 -4.76
C TYR A 518 -6.02 7.11 -5.48
N GLU A 519 -6.52 7.18 -6.70
CA GLU A 519 -6.49 6.10 -7.69
C GLU A 519 -5.54 6.52 -8.81
N ASP A 520 -4.42 5.80 -8.92
CA ASP A 520 -3.30 6.15 -9.78
C ASP A 520 -3.11 5.14 -10.91
N GLU A 521 -2.73 5.66 -12.08
CA GLU A 521 -2.23 4.90 -13.23
C GLU A 521 -0.77 5.32 -13.48
N TYR A 522 0.15 4.35 -13.46
CA TYR A 522 1.58 4.54 -13.62
C TYR A 522 2.09 3.94 -14.93
N VAL A 523 3.07 4.59 -15.54
CA VAL A 523 3.74 4.11 -16.77
C VAL A 523 5.25 4.15 -16.60
N LYS A 524 5.94 3.10 -17.04
CA LYS A 524 7.40 3.07 -17.06
C LYS A 524 7.92 3.79 -18.30
N THR A 525 8.72 4.83 -18.11
CA THR A 525 9.36 5.59 -19.18
C THR A 525 10.86 5.31 -19.21
N ARG A 526 11.57 5.84 -20.22
CA ARG A 526 13.04 5.81 -20.26
C ARG A 526 13.71 6.52 -19.07
N ASP A 527 13.00 7.47 -18.46
CA ASP A 527 13.49 8.26 -17.32
C ASP A 527 12.96 7.71 -15.98
N GLY A 528 12.42 6.49 -15.99
CA GLY A 528 11.80 5.82 -14.83
C GLY A 528 10.27 5.83 -14.85
N TRP A 529 9.65 5.30 -13.79
CA TRP A 529 8.21 5.31 -13.58
C TRP A 529 7.66 6.73 -13.43
N ARG A 530 6.47 6.98 -13.99
CA ARG A 530 5.76 8.27 -13.94
C ARG A 530 4.27 8.05 -13.69
N ILE A 531 3.62 9.05 -13.10
CA ILE A 531 2.16 9.10 -12.94
C ILE A 531 1.57 9.55 -14.29
N ALA A 532 0.82 8.67 -14.95
CA ALA A 532 0.05 9.04 -16.13
C ALA A 532 -1.26 9.74 -15.71
N LYS A 533 -1.89 9.25 -14.65
CA LYS A 533 -3.13 9.81 -14.13
C LYS A 533 -3.23 9.58 -12.63
N ARG A 534 -3.70 10.60 -11.91
CA ARG A 534 -4.06 10.52 -10.50
C ARG A 534 -5.47 11.05 -10.30
N THR A 535 -6.32 10.27 -9.64
CA THR A 535 -7.68 10.67 -9.29
C THR A 535 -7.82 10.75 -7.78
N PHE A 536 -8.11 11.93 -7.23
CA PHE A 536 -8.46 12.10 -5.83
C PHE A 536 -9.94 11.80 -5.59
N VAL A 537 -10.22 10.91 -4.64
CA VAL A 537 -11.56 10.57 -4.16
C VAL A 537 -11.66 10.91 -2.67
N PRO A 538 -12.51 11.89 -2.28
CA PRO A 538 -12.68 12.24 -0.87
C PRO A 538 -13.40 11.14 -0.09
N SER A 539 -13.04 10.95 1.18
CA SER A 539 -13.70 9.99 2.06
C SER A 539 -15.19 10.32 2.25
N ARG A 540 -16.07 9.33 2.10
CA ARG A 540 -17.52 9.48 2.31
C ARG A 540 -18.11 8.24 2.99
N LEU A 541 -18.98 8.45 3.99
CA LEU A 541 -19.65 7.36 4.72
C LEU A 541 -20.55 6.48 3.82
N GLY A 542 -21.05 7.02 2.71
CA GLY A 542 -22.07 6.40 1.86
C GLY A 542 -23.51 6.53 2.42
N PRO A 543 -24.54 6.15 1.65
CA PRO A 543 -25.96 6.17 2.06
C PRO A 543 -26.29 5.12 3.15
N ARG A 544 -27.00 5.50 4.22
CA ARG A 544 -27.33 4.61 5.36
C ARG A 544 -28.18 3.39 4.98
N ASP A 545 -29.01 3.51 3.95
CA ASP A 545 -29.95 2.50 3.45
C ASP A 545 -29.26 1.29 2.78
N ILE A 546 -27.99 1.43 2.37
CA ILE A 546 -27.16 0.31 1.90
C ILE A 546 -26.66 -0.55 3.08
N TYR A 547 -26.72 -0.04 4.31
CA TYR A 547 -26.00 -0.58 5.48
C TYR A 547 -26.90 -1.07 6.62
N ASP A 548 -28.22 -1.12 6.42
CA ASP A 548 -29.15 -1.61 7.45
C ASP A 548 -29.25 -3.15 7.44
N VAL A 549 -28.35 -3.77 8.21
CA VAL A 549 -28.31 -5.21 8.49
C VAL A 549 -29.53 -5.72 9.30
N ASP A 550 -30.37 -4.86 9.87
CA ASP A 550 -31.56 -5.31 10.63
C ASP A 550 -32.68 -5.84 9.71
N ARG A 551 -32.63 -5.62 8.39
CA ARG A 551 -33.59 -6.23 7.46
C ARG A 551 -33.41 -7.75 7.29
N THR A 552 -32.28 -8.31 7.72
CA THR A 552 -32.07 -9.78 7.78
C THR A 552 -32.50 -10.42 9.11
N ARG A 553 -32.98 -9.66 10.09
CA ARG A 553 -33.52 -10.20 11.35
C ARG A 553 -35.01 -10.53 11.32
N SER A 554 -35.75 -10.09 10.32
CA SER A 554 -37.22 -10.26 10.24
C SER A 554 -37.69 -11.25 9.17
N GLY A 555 -36.80 -11.79 8.34
CA GLY A 555 -37.07 -12.96 7.52
C GLY A 555 -36.68 -14.21 8.26
N GLY A 556 -37.65 -14.97 8.76
CA GLY A 556 -37.43 -16.19 9.53
C GLY A 556 -36.36 -17.08 8.91
N ALA A 557 -35.40 -17.51 9.74
CA ALA A 557 -34.41 -18.50 9.37
C ALA A 557 -35.11 -19.71 8.73
N PRO A 558 -34.65 -20.23 7.59
CA PRO A 558 -35.04 -21.57 7.17
C PRO A 558 -34.65 -22.52 8.30
N ALA A 559 -35.61 -23.32 8.76
CA ALA A 559 -35.39 -24.31 9.82
C ALA A 559 -34.21 -25.24 9.45
N PRO A 560 -33.41 -25.68 10.45
CA PRO A 560 -32.31 -26.60 10.20
C PRO A 560 -32.86 -27.89 9.62
N ARG A 561 -32.41 -28.25 8.41
CA ARG A 561 -32.74 -29.54 7.81
C ARG A 561 -32.10 -30.62 8.68
N ALA A 562 -32.91 -31.60 9.08
CA ALA A 562 -32.50 -32.73 9.90
C ALA A 562 -31.28 -33.45 9.29
N GLN A 563 -30.38 -33.90 10.17
CA GLN A 563 -29.26 -34.78 9.83
C GLN A 563 -29.77 -36.02 9.09
N GLU A 564 -29.43 -36.13 7.81
CA GLU A 564 -29.40 -37.43 7.13
C GLU A 564 -28.04 -38.09 7.35
N SER A 565 -28.11 -39.39 7.59
CA SER A 565 -27.02 -40.29 7.96
C SER A 565 -25.85 -40.28 6.98
N ASN A 566 -24.64 -40.29 7.54
CA ASN A 566 -23.35 -40.52 6.88
C ASN A 566 -23.45 -41.45 5.66
N SER A 567 -23.53 -40.84 4.48
CA SER A 567 -23.04 -41.45 3.25
C SER A 567 -21.71 -40.78 2.93
N VAL A 568 -20.72 -41.62 2.61
CA VAL A 568 -19.34 -41.25 2.33
C VAL A 568 -19.33 -40.30 1.11
N MET A 569 -19.29 -38.99 1.35
CA MET A 569 -19.09 -38.01 0.28
C MET A 569 -17.62 -37.61 0.22
N THR A 570 -17.00 -37.97 -0.90
CA THR A 570 -15.77 -37.41 -1.45
C THR A 570 -15.69 -35.90 -1.21
N ARG A 571 -14.55 -35.43 -0.70
CA ARG A 571 -14.24 -34.00 -0.50
C ARG A 571 -14.63 -33.20 -1.76
N PRO A 572 -15.36 -32.07 -1.63
CA PRO A 572 -15.58 -31.17 -2.74
C PRO A 572 -14.23 -30.73 -3.31
N LEU A 573 -14.10 -30.68 -4.64
CA LEU A 573 -12.95 -30.07 -5.30
C LEU A 573 -12.87 -28.59 -4.85
N GLU A 574 -11.83 -28.22 -4.10
CA GLU A 574 -11.56 -26.81 -3.81
C GLU A 574 -10.81 -26.18 -4.99
N LEU A 575 -11.32 -25.06 -5.51
CA LEU A 575 -10.62 -24.26 -6.51
C LEU A 575 -9.46 -23.50 -5.87
N THR A 576 -8.26 -23.60 -6.44
CA THR A 576 -7.10 -22.82 -6.03
C THR A 576 -7.17 -21.38 -6.55
N ALA A 577 -6.37 -20.45 -6.02
CA ALA A 577 -6.31 -19.09 -6.59
C ALA A 577 -5.86 -19.08 -8.05
N LEU A 578 -5.00 -20.02 -8.46
CA LEU A 578 -4.63 -20.19 -9.86
C LEU A 578 -5.84 -20.62 -10.69
N ASP A 579 -6.76 -21.43 -10.14
CA ASP A 579 -7.99 -21.81 -10.81
C ASP A 579 -8.92 -20.60 -11.00
N TYR A 580 -9.11 -19.78 -9.96
CA TYR A 580 -9.86 -18.53 -10.08
C TYR A 580 -9.25 -17.58 -11.12
N LEU A 581 -7.92 -17.39 -11.11
CA LEU A 581 -7.24 -16.56 -12.09
C LEU A 581 -7.34 -17.14 -13.51
N GLN A 582 -7.20 -18.46 -13.67
CA GLN A 582 -7.32 -19.11 -14.97
C GLN A 582 -8.75 -19.05 -15.51
N ILE A 583 -9.77 -19.15 -14.64
CA ILE A 583 -11.19 -18.98 -15.02
C ILE A 583 -11.49 -17.51 -15.37
N GLN A 584 -10.94 -16.54 -14.62
CA GLN A 584 -11.04 -15.12 -14.96
C GLN A 584 -10.34 -14.80 -16.30
N GLN A 585 -9.16 -15.38 -16.54
CA GLN A 585 -8.46 -15.27 -17.82
C GLN A 585 -9.21 -15.95 -18.97
N LEU A 586 -9.90 -17.06 -18.71
CA LEU A 586 -10.75 -17.74 -19.67
C LEU A 586 -11.92 -16.83 -20.12
N VAL A 587 -12.58 -16.13 -19.20
CA VAL A 587 -13.65 -15.16 -19.50
C VAL A 587 -13.10 -13.89 -20.17
N ALA A 588 -11.92 -13.41 -19.78
CA ALA A 588 -11.26 -12.27 -20.44
C ALA A 588 -10.87 -12.61 -21.90
N LYS A 589 -10.33 -13.82 -22.13
CA LYS A 589 -10.06 -14.33 -23.48
C LYS A 589 -11.33 -14.49 -24.30
N TYR A 590 -12.43 -14.92 -23.67
CA TYR A 590 -13.73 -14.99 -24.34
C TYR A 590 -14.14 -13.64 -24.90
N ALA A 591 -14.11 -12.58 -24.09
CA ALA A 591 -14.42 -11.21 -24.53
C ALA A 591 -13.56 -10.81 -25.74
N GLN A 592 -12.26 -11.03 -25.64
CA GLN A 592 -11.34 -10.68 -26.70
C GLN A 592 -11.60 -11.49 -27.98
N TYR A 593 -11.79 -12.80 -27.88
CA TYR A 593 -11.86 -13.68 -29.06
C TYR A 593 -13.22 -13.62 -29.76
N ILE A 594 -14.31 -13.39 -29.02
CA ILE A 594 -15.63 -13.18 -29.64
C ILE A 594 -15.71 -11.85 -30.42
N ASP A 595 -14.89 -10.87 -30.05
CA ASP A 595 -14.82 -9.55 -30.71
C ASP A 595 -13.89 -9.50 -31.91
N THR A 596 -12.92 -10.40 -31.97
CA THR A 596 -11.82 -10.33 -32.93
C THR A 596 -11.88 -11.39 -34.01
N CYS A 597 -12.74 -12.42 -33.84
CA CYS A 597 -12.79 -13.57 -34.74
C CYS A 597 -11.41 -14.22 -34.91
N SER A 598 -10.60 -14.19 -33.85
CA SER A 598 -9.19 -14.60 -33.89
C SER A 598 -9.06 -16.05 -34.36
N SER A 599 -8.07 -16.29 -35.23
CA SER A 599 -7.88 -17.57 -35.93
C SER A 599 -9.15 -18.08 -36.60
N ASN A 600 -9.87 -17.24 -37.36
CA ASN A 600 -11.17 -17.59 -37.97
C ASN A 600 -12.19 -18.10 -36.93
N GLY A 601 -12.21 -17.50 -35.75
CA GLY A 601 -13.08 -17.89 -34.64
C GLY A 601 -12.65 -19.16 -33.89
N TYR A 602 -11.55 -19.80 -34.29
CA TYR A 602 -11.09 -21.01 -33.62
C TYR A 602 -10.46 -20.74 -32.26
N ASP A 603 -9.83 -19.58 -32.03
CA ASP A 603 -9.32 -19.24 -30.69
C ASP A 603 -10.46 -19.11 -29.67
N TYR A 604 -11.62 -18.59 -30.12
CA TYR A 604 -12.86 -18.56 -29.35
C TYR A 604 -13.39 -19.97 -29.08
N ALA A 605 -13.44 -20.81 -30.12
CA ALA A 605 -13.90 -22.19 -30.00
C ALA A 605 -13.03 -23.01 -29.02
N ASP A 606 -11.73 -22.77 -29.05
CA ASP A 606 -10.75 -23.46 -28.21
C ASP A 606 -10.84 -23.05 -26.73
N LEU A 607 -11.67 -22.07 -26.36
CA LEU A 607 -11.99 -21.78 -24.95
C LEU A 607 -12.95 -22.80 -24.34
N PHE A 608 -13.66 -23.57 -25.16
CA PHE A 608 -14.58 -24.59 -24.70
C PHE A 608 -13.89 -25.94 -24.57
N ALA A 609 -14.41 -26.78 -23.66
CA ALA A 609 -14.01 -28.18 -23.61
C ALA A 609 -14.46 -28.88 -24.90
N GLU A 610 -13.91 -30.06 -25.20
CA GLU A 610 -14.26 -30.82 -26.41
C GLU A 610 -15.78 -31.08 -26.51
N ASP A 611 -16.43 -31.31 -25.37
CA ASP A 611 -17.87 -31.46 -25.25
C ASP A 611 -18.57 -30.21 -24.66
N GLY A 612 -17.87 -29.08 -24.60
CA GLY A 612 -18.39 -27.81 -24.12
C GLY A 612 -19.30 -27.12 -25.13
N PHE A 613 -20.25 -26.30 -24.64
CA PHE A 613 -21.19 -25.59 -25.52
C PHE A 613 -21.51 -24.16 -25.07
N PHE A 614 -21.90 -23.33 -26.03
CA PHE A 614 -22.55 -22.03 -25.82
C PHE A 614 -24.04 -22.13 -26.16
N ALA A 615 -24.92 -21.45 -25.41
CA ALA A 615 -26.33 -21.33 -25.75
C ALA A 615 -26.93 -20.00 -25.27
N PRO A 616 -27.84 -19.36 -26.04
CA PRO A 616 -28.63 -18.26 -25.52
C PRO A 616 -29.77 -18.78 -24.63
N PHE A 617 -30.18 -18.00 -23.64
CA PHE A 617 -31.37 -18.21 -22.83
C PHE A 617 -32.26 -16.99 -22.97
N GLN A 618 -33.43 -17.19 -23.57
CA GLN A 618 -34.38 -16.12 -23.89
C GLN A 618 -35.80 -16.60 -23.60
N ASN A 619 -36.65 -15.70 -23.09
CA ASN A 619 -38.06 -15.99 -22.77
C ASN A 619 -38.25 -17.22 -21.86
N GLY A 620 -37.35 -17.39 -20.89
CA GLY A 620 -37.40 -18.52 -19.94
C GLY A 620 -37.02 -19.88 -20.54
N LYS A 621 -36.47 -19.92 -21.76
CA LYS A 621 -36.09 -21.16 -22.45
C LYS A 621 -34.65 -21.11 -22.96
N LEU A 622 -33.95 -22.24 -22.83
CA LEU A 622 -32.63 -22.43 -23.41
C LEU A 622 -32.77 -22.64 -24.92
N GLY A 623 -32.03 -21.85 -25.70
CA GLY A 623 -31.98 -21.92 -27.16
C GLY A 623 -31.04 -23.02 -27.69
N PRO A 624 -30.82 -23.06 -29.02
CA PRO A 624 -29.94 -24.03 -29.65
C PRO A 624 -28.50 -23.95 -29.12
N LYS A 625 -27.89 -25.11 -28.85
CA LYS A 625 -26.50 -25.21 -28.41
C LYS A 625 -25.54 -25.15 -29.59
N ALA A 626 -24.57 -24.26 -29.54
CA ALA A 626 -23.36 -24.34 -30.34
C ALA A 626 -22.36 -25.24 -29.60
N GLN A 627 -22.17 -26.47 -30.08
CA GLN A 627 -21.31 -27.47 -29.48
C GLN A 627 -20.36 -28.05 -30.53
N GLY A 628 -19.11 -28.26 -30.14
CA GLY A 628 -18.04 -28.66 -31.06
C GLY A 628 -17.38 -27.48 -31.76
N ARG A 629 -16.10 -27.67 -32.10
CA ARG A 629 -15.18 -26.60 -32.51
C ARG A 629 -15.71 -25.75 -33.67
N GLU A 630 -16.29 -26.37 -34.68
CA GLU A 630 -16.83 -25.66 -35.86
C GLU A 630 -18.09 -24.85 -35.56
N ALA A 631 -18.99 -25.38 -34.74
CA ALA A 631 -20.21 -24.66 -34.36
C ALA A 631 -19.88 -23.46 -33.46
N LEU A 632 -18.91 -23.63 -32.55
CA LEU A 632 -18.43 -22.56 -31.68
C LEU A 632 -17.67 -21.48 -32.47
N ALA A 633 -16.82 -21.85 -33.43
CA ALA A 633 -16.14 -20.89 -34.28
C ALA A 633 -17.14 -20.01 -35.04
N ARG A 634 -18.24 -20.60 -35.53
CA ARG A 634 -19.34 -19.87 -36.17
C ARG A 634 -20.04 -18.87 -35.24
N VAL A 635 -20.08 -19.07 -33.93
CA VAL A 635 -20.65 -18.09 -32.98
C VAL A 635 -19.89 -16.77 -33.03
N SER A 636 -18.56 -16.80 -33.15
CA SER A 636 -17.73 -15.60 -33.30
C SER A 636 -17.63 -15.08 -34.75
N GLY A 637 -18.44 -15.62 -35.68
CA GLY A 637 -18.44 -15.23 -37.09
C GLY A 637 -17.34 -15.90 -37.94
N GLY A 638 -16.71 -16.95 -37.41
CA GLY A 638 -15.65 -17.71 -38.06
C GLY A 638 -16.08 -19.08 -38.62
N GLY A 639 -15.11 -19.96 -38.83
CA GLY A 639 -15.30 -21.30 -39.40
C GLY A 639 -14.30 -21.64 -40.52
N PRO A 640 -14.52 -22.76 -41.24
CA PRO A 640 -13.59 -23.26 -42.25
C PRO A 640 -13.56 -22.37 -43.50
N ASP A 641 -14.63 -21.60 -43.71
CA ASP A 641 -14.76 -20.65 -44.82
C ASP A 641 -14.12 -19.27 -44.51
N GLY A 642 -13.42 -19.16 -43.37
CA GLY A 642 -12.77 -17.94 -42.90
C GLY A 642 -13.67 -17.06 -42.04
N CYS A 643 -13.12 -15.92 -41.60
CA CYS A 643 -13.89 -14.96 -40.81
C CYS A 643 -14.82 -14.11 -41.69
N THR A 644 -16.13 -14.26 -41.50
CA THR A 644 -17.16 -13.43 -42.17
C THR A 644 -17.63 -12.25 -41.29
N SER A 645 -17.02 -12.12 -40.10
CA SER A 645 -17.30 -11.17 -39.02
C SER A 645 -18.74 -11.24 -38.50
N ALA A 646 -18.89 -11.49 -37.19
CA ALA A 646 -20.21 -11.39 -36.56
C ALA A 646 -20.73 -9.94 -36.59
N GLY A 647 -22.05 -9.76 -36.47
CA GLY A 647 -22.69 -8.44 -36.59
C GLY A 647 -22.13 -7.40 -35.62
N TRP A 648 -21.77 -7.81 -34.40
CA TRP A 648 -21.14 -6.98 -33.39
C TRP A 648 -19.70 -6.60 -33.75
N ILE A 649 -18.92 -7.51 -34.35
CA ILE A 649 -17.56 -7.23 -34.83
C ILE A 649 -17.58 -6.14 -35.90
N ARG A 650 -18.52 -6.21 -36.86
CA ARG A 650 -18.67 -5.16 -37.89
C ARG A 650 -19.08 -3.80 -37.31
N GLN A 651 -19.80 -3.81 -36.19
CA GLN A 651 -20.18 -2.59 -35.48
C GLN A 651 -19.05 -2.03 -34.59
N GLY A 652 -17.92 -2.74 -34.46
CA GLY A 652 -16.85 -2.37 -33.53
C GLY A 652 -17.27 -2.53 -32.07
N VAL A 653 -18.16 -3.48 -31.79
CA VAL A 653 -18.62 -3.75 -30.42
C VAL A 653 -17.53 -4.44 -29.64
N HIS A 654 -17.38 -4.03 -28.38
CA HIS A 654 -16.52 -4.66 -27.40
C HIS A 654 -17.34 -5.27 -26.28
N HIS A 655 -17.16 -6.57 -26.04
CA HIS A 655 -17.74 -7.27 -24.90
C HIS A 655 -16.89 -7.03 -23.65
N ILE A 656 -17.53 -6.58 -22.58
CA ILE A 656 -16.91 -6.38 -21.27
C ILE A 656 -17.66 -7.20 -20.25
N TYR A 657 -16.92 -8.01 -19.50
CA TYR A 657 -17.45 -8.87 -18.46
C TYR A 657 -17.10 -8.31 -17.09
N VAL A 658 -18.13 -8.03 -16.28
CA VAL A 658 -18.02 -7.45 -14.94
C VAL A 658 -18.78 -8.30 -13.92
N ASN A 659 -18.47 -8.16 -12.64
CA ASN A 659 -19.14 -8.89 -11.55
C ASN A 659 -19.06 -10.43 -11.73
N HIS A 660 -17.87 -10.94 -12.05
CA HIS A 660 -17.64 -12.38 -12.24
C HIS A 660 -17.60 -13.12 -10.91
N ILE A 661 -18.65 -13.90 -10.65
CA ILE A 661 -18.78 -14.82 -9.53
C ILE A 661 -18.32 -16.20 -10.01
N ILE A 662 -17.49 -16.88 -9.23
CA ILE A 662 -16.99 -18.22 -9.52
C ILE A 662 -17.18 -19.06 -8.25
N GLU A 663 -17.78 -20.22 -8.38
CA GLU A 663 -18.09 -21.14 -7.29
C GLU A 663 -17.54 -22.53 -7.59
N PRO A 664 -16.90 -23.23 -6.64
CA PRO A 664 -16.51 -24.62 -6.83
C PRO A 664 -17.70 -25.54 -7.13
N ALA A 665 -17.53 -26.50 -8.03
CA ALA A 665 -18.54 -27.51 -8.34
C ALA A 665 -17.90 -28.90 -8.41
N PRO A 666 -18.66 -30.00 -8.20
CA PRO A 666 -18.10 -31.35 -8.13
C PRO A 666 -17.22 -31.75 -9.33
N GLU A 667 -17.51 -31.24 -10.52
CA GLU A 667 -16.80 -31.55 -11.76
C GLU A 667 -15.98 -30.35 -12.31
N GLY A 668 -15.79 -29.31 -11.50
CA GLY A 668 -15.06 -28.11 -11.90
C GLY A 668 -15.51 -26.87 -11.14
N ALA A 669 -16.09 -25.89 -11.83
CA ALA A 669 -16.59 -24.67 -11.24
C ALA A 669 -17.88 -24.21 -11.92
N LYS A 670 -18.73 -23.47 -11.23
CA LYS A 670 -19.80 -22.68 -11.81
C LYS A 670 -19.41 -21.21 -11.79
N GLY A 671 -20.01 -20.41 -12.65
CA GLY A 671 -19.84 -18.96 -12.56
C GLY A 671 -21.01 -18.20 -13.10
N GLN A 672 -21.08 -16.94 -12.70
CA GLN A 672 -22.00 -15.97 -13.27
C GLN A 672 -21.24 -14.69 -13.58
N VAL A 673 -21.46 -14.07 -14.73
CA VAL A 673 -20.77 -12.82 -15.08
C VAL A 673 -21.67 -11.88 -15.89
N ASN A 674 -21.77 -10.63 -15.46
CA ASN A 674 -22.58 -9.63 -16.16
C ASN A 674 -21.88 -9.19 -17.44
N MET A 675 -22.65 -8.93 -18.49
CA MET A 675 -22.14 -8.49 -19.78
C MET A 675 -22.53 -7.04 -20.05
N LEU A 676 -21.53 -6.23 -20.37
CA LEU A 676 -21.68 -4.92 -20.96
C LEU A 676 -21.17 -4.96 -22.40
N MET A 677 -21.88 -4.29 -23.31
CA MET A 677 -21.42 -4.02 -24.66
C MET A 677 -21.08 -2.55 -24.80
N ILE A 678 -19.92 -2.26 -25.39
CA ILE A 678 -19.58 -0.90 -25.86
C ILE A 678 -19.63 -0.90 -27.37
N GLY A 679 -20.19 0.13 -28.00
CA GLY A 679 -20.20 0.25 -29.47
C GLY A 679 -21.51 -0.17 -30.14
N LEU A 680 -22.51 -0.59 -29.37
CA LEU A 680 -23.73 -1.20 -29.91
C LEU A 680 -24.52 -0.20 -30.78
N GLY A 681 -24.91 -0.63 -31.98
CA GLY A 681 -25.59 0.23 -32.95
C GLY A 681 -24.67 1.18 -33.71
N GLY A 682 -23.34 0.99 -33.64
CA GLY A 682 -22.34 1.78 -34.36
C GLY A 682 -21.89 3.04 -33.63
N ASP A 683 -22.42 3.32 -32.44
CA ASP A 683 -21.93 4.39 -31.57
C ASP A 683 -20.86 3.85 -30.62
N LYS A 684 -19.59 4.16 -30.94
CA LYS A 684 -18.40 3.77 -30.16
C LYS A 684 -18.41 4.18 -28.68
N ASN A 685 -19.28 5.10 -28.27
CA ASN A 685 -19.40 5.57 -26.89
C ASN A 685 -20.62 5.00 -26.15
N LYS A 686 -21.51 4.29 -26.85
CA LYS A 686 -22.70 3.70 -26.23
C LYS A 686 -22.30 2.48 -25.41
N ILE A 687 -22.63 2.49 -24.11
CA ILE A 687 -22.45 1.36 -23.19
C ILE A 687 -23.84 0.83 -22.83
N GLU A 688 -24.05 -0.47 -22.98
CA GLU A 688 -25.32 -1.12 -22.70
C GLU A 688 -25.10 -2.39 -21.87
N HIS A 689 -25.96 -2.62 -20.88
CA HIS A 689 -25.97 -3.86 -20.11
C HIS A 689 -26.86 -4.89 -20.81
N ASP A 690 -26.26 -5.95 -21.36
CA ASP A 690 -26.97 -7.01 -22.08
C ASP A 690 -26.95 -8.33 -21.30
N GLY A 691 -27.45 -8.24 -20.08
CA GLY A 691 -27.72 -9.37 -19.20
C GLY A 691 -26.47 -9.99 -18.59
N TYR A 692 -26.51 -11.31 -18.40
CA TYR A 692 -25.42 -12.04 -17.75
C TYR A 692 -25.22 -13.42 -18.36
N TYR A 693 -24.06 -14.00 -18.08
CA TYR A 693 -23.72 -15.37 -18.42
C TYR A 693 -23.79 -16.26 -17.20
N GLU A 694 -24.33 -17.45 -17.37
CA GLU A 694 -24.24 -18.56 -16.42
C GLU A 694 -23.31 -19.63 -17.01
N ASP A 695 -22.24 -19.93 -16.29
CA ASP A 695 -21.14 -20.76 -16.77
C ASP A 695 -20.99 -22.03 -15.92
N THR A 696 -20.56 -23.10 -16.59
CA THR A 696 -19.88 -24.22 -15.94
C THR A 696 -18.49 -24.34 -16.57
N TYR A 697 -17.47 -24.39 -15.74
CA TYR A 697 -16.07 -24.57 -16.13
C TYR A 697 -15.59 -25.96 -15.76
N VAL A 698 -14.69 -26.49 -16.58
CA VAL A 698 -14.00 -27.76 -16.32
C VAL A 698 -12.50 -27.56 -16.50
N LYS A 699 -11.69 -28.19 -15.64
CA LYS A 699 -10.23 -28.16 -15.75
C LYS A 699 -9.78 -29.30 -16.67
N THR A 700 -9.11 -28.96 -17.76
CA THR A 700 -8.54 -29.91 -18.72
C THR A 700 -7.01 -29.90 -18.62
N LEU A 701 -6.32 -30.83 -19.30
CA LEU A 701 -4.86 -30.81 -19.43
C LEU A 701 -4.35 -29.51 -20.09
N ALA A 702 -5.18 -28.87 -20.93
CA ALA A 702 -4.88 -27.59 -21.58
C ALA A 702 -5.32 -26.36 -20.76
N GLY A 703 -5.69 -26.55 -19.48
CA GLY A 703 -6.19 -25.51 -18.58
C GLY A 703 -7.72 -25.49 -18.44
N TRP A 704 -8.24 -24.46 -17.77
CA TRP A 704 -9.68 -24.27 -17.59
C TRP A 704 -10.37 -23.95 -18.91
N LYS A 705 -11.54 -24.57 -19.12
CA LYS A 705 -12.37 -24.43 -20.31
C LYS A 705 -13.85 -24.29 -19.93
N PHE A 706 -14.65 -23.70 -20.82
CA PHE A 706 -16.11 -23.70 -20.66
C PHE A 706 -16.66 -25.09 -20.97
N LYS A 707 -17.34 -25.69 -19.98
CA LYS A 707 -18.21 -26.85 -20.17
C LYS A 707 -19.58 -26.40 -20.67
N SER A 708 -20.10 -25.31 -20.12
CA SER A 708 -21.25 -24.60 -20.66
C SER A 708 -21.09 -23.11 -20.44
N ARG A 709 -21.62 -22.32 -21.36
CA ARG A 709 -21.82 -20.89 -21.21
C ARG A 709 -23.19 -20.52 -21.74
N ILE A 710 -24.06 -20.04 -20.85
CA ILE A 710 -25.45 -19.73 -21.16
C ILE A 710 -25.65 -18.22 -21.05
N HIS A 711 -26.05 -17.57 -22.14
CA HIS A 711 -26.27 -16.11 -22.18
C HIS A 711 -27.73 -15.78 -21.84
N HIS A 712 -27.98 -15.24 -20.65
CA HIS A 712 -29.27 -14.68 -20.25
C HIS A 712 -29.37 -13.22 -20.72
N ALA A 713 -29.66 -13.03 -22.00
CA ALA A 713 -29.75 -11.71 -22.61
C ALA A 713 -30.92 -10.90 -22.05
N THR A 714 -30.69 -9.63 -21.74
CA THR A 714 -31.76 -8.69 -21.34
C THR A 714 -32.18 -7.77 -22.48
N TYR A 715 -31.44 -7.77 -23.59
CA TYR A 715 -31.77 -7.03 -24.80
C TYR A 715 -32.88 -7.73 -25.61
N ASP A 716 -34.01 -7.05 -25.78
CA ASP A 716 -35.09 -7.47 -26.69
C ASP A 716 -34.99 -6.65 -28.00
N PRO A 717 -34.51 -7.25 -29.11
CA PRO A 717 -34.44 -6.55 -30.40
C PRO A 717 -35.82 -6.18 -30.97
N ALA A 718 -36.93 -6.67 -30.41
CA ALA A 718 -38.29 -6.34 -30.86
C ALA A 718 -38.88 -5.06 -30.25
N GLN A 719 -38.20 -4.39 -29.30
CA GLN A 719 -38.67 -3.14 -28.68
C GLN A 719 -38.21 -1.85 -29.38
N LYS A 720 -38.07 -1.87 -30.71
CA LYS A 720 -37.87 -0.67 -31.53
C LYS A 720 -39.11 -0.27 -32.31
#